data_AF-A0A348MTU2-F1
#
_entry.id   AF-A0A348MTU2-F1
#
_cell.length_a   1.000
_cell.length_b   1.000
_cell.length_c   1.000
_cell.angle_alpha   90.00
_cell.angle_beta   90.00
_cell.angle_gamma   90.00
#
_symmetry.space_group_name_H-M   'P 1'
#
loop_
_entity.id
_entity.type
_entity.pdbx_description
1 polymer ?
#
loop_
_entity_poly.entity_id
_entity_poly.type
_entity_poly.pdbx_seq_one_letter_code
_entity_poly.pdbx_strand_id
1 'polypeptide(L)'
;MVNPTPTIFLINWEFMMNKCIVLFWICLFLGIVACSDVTSTSSSNNTGSSANKLDDIAPNNAVTLQAKSQRNESTELGLKIQRPLFGDTHVHTSYSLDAFIGGNRITPRDAYLFAQGYPVTIMGNTKQLTRPLDFAAITDHAEFLGEMHSAQYPTAKGYDHPILQELRGLDGYKEQINWFLQYVVKPMRSGNASRPEFFAGIDTIKSAWQLIINAANEHNQPNTFTTLIGYEWTATKDQGNMHRVVLFRSGNVPEVPYSKLESDNPEDLWQWLDSQNQQGIQSFAIPHNSNGSKGFMFREIDSYNQPIDATYATLRQQYEPLVEMQQVKGNSEVNQQFWPNDEFADFEISPSMQNFSKRTFAKENYVRYGISLGNKVQASIGVNPLKMGFIGGTDTHNSTPGDVAESSFTGGHAIADANIIQRRQASVPQWLSVRESNPGSLSGVWATSNTRKAIFDAMQAKETFATSGPRIQPRLFAGIDLPEVTTLPELIIQGYKHGVPMGATLKQLTQSPYFYLAALKDPDGANLDRIQIIKNSIDKDGNISEVIHNVVWSDGRELTSDSMLPALKSTLELTSASYTNQFGATVLMSRWQDPDFDPQLPASYYARVIEIPTPRWTTYDAVKHNLPLLEDVPHTIQERAWTSPIWYEPN
;
A
#
# COMPACT_ATOMS: atom_id res chain seq x y z
N MET A 1 33.46 9.41 -62.17
CA MET A 1 32.29 10.28 -62.45
C MET A 1 31.65 10.56 -61.10
N VAL A 2 32.06 11.64 -60.44
CA VAL A 2 31.43 12.98 -60.47
C VAL A 2 30.24 13.02 -59.49
N ASN A 3 30.51 13.56 -58.29
CA ASN A 3 29.61 14.35 -57.43
C ASN A 3 28.96 15.50 -58.25
N PRO A 4 27.97 16.28 -57.75
CA PRO A 4 27.15 16.18 -56.53
C PRO A 4 25.66 16.59 -56.78
N THR A 5 24.94 16.82 -55.68
CA THR A 5 23.72 17.64 -55.48
C THR A 5 23.48 18.80 -56.47
N PRO A 6 22.21 19.23 -56.61
CA PRO A 6 21.89 20.57 -56.07
C PRO A 6 20.51 20.69 -55.40
N THR A 7 20.48 21.54 -54.38
CA THR A 7 19.28 22.14 -53.79
C THR A 7 19.57 23.63 -53.65
N ILE A 8 19.02 24.47 -54.52
CA ILE A 8 18.84 25.94 -54.36
C ILE A 8 17.70 26.31 -55.35
N PHE A 9 16.71 27.20 -55.12
CA PHE A 9 16.74 28.55 -54.56
C PHE A 9 15.32 29.14 -54.38
N LEU A 10 15.22 30.05 -53.40
CA LEU A 10 14.52 31.37 -53.36
C LEU A 10 12.98 31.41 -53.43
N ILE A 11 12.24 31.89 -52.41
CA ILE A 11 12.21 33.21 -51.73
C ILE A 11 11.10 34.12 -52.29
N ASN A 12 10.35 34.73 -51.34
CA ASN A 12 9.54 35.95 -51.38
C ASN A 12 8.17 35.90 -52.10
N TRP A 13 7.14 36.66 -51.72
CA TRP A 13 6.79 37.58 -50.62
C TRP A 13 5.38 38.09 -51.01
N GLU A 14 4.58 38.52 -50.04
CA GLU A 14 3.48 39.53 -50.11
C GLU A 14 2.21 39.06 -49.37
N PHE A 15 1.85 39.61 -48.21
CA PHE A 15 1.37 40.96 -47.83
C PHE A 15 -0.09 41.28 -48.22
N MET A 16 -0.77 41.91 -47.24
CA MET A 16 -2.02 42.70 -47.30
C MET A 16 -3.36 41.94 -47.22
N MET A 17 -4.01 42.00 -46.05
CA MET A 17 -5.03 43.01 -45.65
C MET A 17 -6.39 42.80 -46.34
N ASN A 18 -7.44 42.46 -45.58
CA ASN A 18 -8.34 43.49 -45.02
C ASN A 18 -9.46 42.92 -44.15
N LYS A 19 -9.82 43.71 -43.14
CA LYS A 19 -11.00 43.59 -42.28
C LYS A 19 -12.24 44.16 -42.98
N CYS A 20 -13.41 43.66 -42.58
CA CYS A 20 -14.77 44.25 -42.45
C CYS A 20 -15.79 43.16 -42.84
N ILE A 21 -16.78 42.80 -42.03
CA ILE A 21 -18.03 43.55 -41.81
C ILE A 21 -18.73 43.05 -40.52
N VAL A 22 -19.33 44.00 -39.81
CA VAL A 22 -20.22 43.88 -38.64
C VAL A 22 -21.69 43.84 -39.11
N LEU A 23 -22.56 43.09 -38.42
CA LEU A 23 -23.98 43.39 -38.04
C LEU A 23 -24.71 42.08 -37.66
N PHE A 24 -24.98 41.84 -36.37
CA PHE A 24 -26.22 42.12 -35.61
C PHE A 24 -27.36 41.13 -35.85
N TRP A 25 -27.79 40.41 -34.79
CA TRP A 25 -29.20 40.31 -34.34
C TRP A 25 -29.24 39.75 -32.90
N ILE A 26 -29.90 40.49 -32.02
CA ILE A 26 -30.34 40.11 -30.66
C ILE A 26 -31.87 40.08 -30.72
N CYS A 27 -32.51 39.05 -30.14
CA CYS A 27 -33.86 39.16 -29.60
C CYS A 27 -33.96 38.40 -28.26
N LEU A 28 -34.27 39.17 -27.22
CA LEU A 28 -34.67 38.81 -25.87
C LEU A 28 -36.13 38.31 -25.85
N PHE A 29 -36.50 37.47 -24.87
CA PHE A 29 -37.75 37.65 -24.09
C PHE A 29 -37.68 36.96 -22.71
N LEU A 30 -38.34 37.60 -21.74
CA LEU A 30 -38.24 37.52 -20.28
C LEU A 30 -39.40 36.74 -19.61
N GLY A 31 -39.18 36.34 -18.34
CA GLY A 31 -40.19 36.28 -17.26
C GLY A 31 -40.50 34.87 -16.71
N ILE A 32 -40.73 34.56 -15.42
CA ILE A 32 -41.06 35.31 -14.19
C ILE A 32 -40.77 34.38 -12.97
N VAL A 33 -40.45 34.98 -11.81
CA VAL A 33 -40.31 34.38 -10.47
C VAL A 33 -41.68 34.18 -9.79
N ALA A 34 -41.89 33.08 -9.06
CA ALA A 34 -42.89 33.00 -7.98
C ALA A 34 -42.49 32.01 -6.87
N CYS A 35 -42.45 32.53 -5.64
CA CYS A 35 -42.47 31.80 -4.37
C CYS A 35 -43.84 31.19 -4.08
N SER A 36 -43.86 30.08 -3.34
CA SER A 36 -44.88 29.83 -2.31
C SER A 36 -44.47 28.68 -1.39
N ASP A 37 -44.34 28.99 -0.10
CA ASP A 37 -44.44 28.08 1.04
C ASP A 37 -45.82 27.42 1.09
N VAL A 38 -45.93 26.14 1.46
CA VAL A 38 -47.03 25.63 2.31
C VAL A 38 -46.55 24.45 3.17
N THR A 39 -47.00 24.53 4.42
CA THR A 39 -46.84 23.75 5.63
C THR A 39 -47.28 22.28 5.62
N SER A 40 -46.70 21.57 6.58
CA SER A 40 -47.09 20.28 7.17
C SER A 40 -48.59 20.12 7.52
N THR A 41 -49.13 18.90 7.32
CA THR A 41 -50.02 18.24 8.30
C THR A 41 -50.06 16.72 8.08
N SER A 42 -50.00 16.00 9.19
CA SER A 42 -50.23 14.57 9.40
C SER A 42 -51.69 14.15 9.24
N SER A 43 -51.95 12.93 8.75
CA SER A 43 -52.85 11.95 9.42
C SER A 43 -52.96 10.62 8.67
N SER A 44 -52.94 9.56 9.47
CA SER A 44 -53.20 8.14 9.21
C SER A 44 -54.54 7.80 8.54
N ASN A 45 -54.59 6.79 7.65
CA ASN A 45 -55.11 5.44 7.98
C ASN A 45 -55.16 4.48 6.77
N ASN A 46 -54.92 3.21 7.12
CA ASN A 46 -54.95 1.96 6.35
C ASN A 46 -56.21 1.72 5.50
N THR A 47 -56.04 1.10 4.33
CA THR A 47 -56.70 -0.18 3.94
C THR A 47 -56.06 -0.81 2.68
N GLY A 48 -55.50 -2.01 2.82
CA GLY A 48 -55.84 -3.19 2.00
C GLY A 48 -55.26 -3.38 0.59
N SER A 49 -54.34 -4.36 0.50
CA SER A 49 -54.21 -5.38 -0.57
C SER A 49 -53.61 -4.99 -1.94
N SER A 50 -52.35 -5.38 -2.16
CA SER A 50 -52.01 -6.44 -3.13
C SER A 50 -50.52 -6.80 -3.04
N ALA A 51 -50.25 -8.10 -2.86
CA ALA A 51 -48.91 -8.68 -2.76
C ALA A 51 -48.14 -8.64 -4.09
N ASN A 52 -46.87 -8.22 -4.03
CA ASN A 52 -45.69 -8.96 -4.52
C ASN A 52 -44.46 -8.03 -4.64
N LYS A 53 -43.30 -8.59 -4.25
CA LYS A 53 -41.90 -8.19 -4.49
C LYS A 53 -41.14 -7.44 -3.38
N LEU A 54 -39.92 -7.96 -3.17
CA LEU A 54 -38.69 -7.40 -2.60
C LEU A 54 -38.51 -7.55 -1.08
N ASP A 55 -38.02 -8.73 -0.68
CA ASP A 55 -37.19 -8.88 0.52
C ASP A 55 -35.71 -8.79 0.10
N ASP A 56 -35.21 -7.57 -0.08
CA ASP A 56 -33.79 -7.26 0.06
C ASP A 56 -33.54 -6.97 1.55
N ILE A 57 -33.15 -8.00 2.31
CA ILE A 57 -32.76 -7.84 3.71
C ILE A 57 -31.23 -7.71 3.78
N ALA A 58 -30.83 -6.50 4.16
CA ALA A 58 -29.49 -5.99 4.41
C ALA A 58 -28.44 -7.00 4.96
N PRO A 59 -27.26 -7.13 4.33
CA PRO A 59 -26.15 -7.95 4.85
C PRO A 59 -25.45 -7.37 6.11
N ASN A 60 -25.80 -6.16 6.56
CA ASN A 60 -25.14 -5.48 7.69
C ASN A 60 -25.47 -6.05 9.09
N ASN A 61 -26.54 -6.83 9.24
CA ASN A 61 -26.93 -7.32 10.58
C ASN A 61 -26.09 -8.53 11.04
N ALA A 62 -25.67 -9.42 10.14
CA ALA A 62 -24.94 -10.63 10.52
C ALA A 62 -23.53 -10.33 11.05
N VAL A 63 -22.77 -9.47 10.38
CA VAL A 63 -21.41 -9.06 10.78
C VAL A 63 -21.45 -8.28 12.10
N THR A 64 -22.44 -7.40 12.28
CA THR A 64 -22.60 -6.60 13.50
C THR A 64 -23.00 -7.47 14.70
N LEU A 65 -23.83 -8.50 14.50
CA LEU A 65 -24.22 -9.44 15.55
C LEU A 65 -23.04 -10.34 15.95
N GLN A 66 -22.23 -10.79 14.99
CA GLN A 66 -21.07 -11.64 15.24
C GLN A 66 -19.96 -10.88 16.00
N ALA A 67 -19.70 -9.62 15.63
CA ALA A 67 -18.77 -8.74 16.34
C ALA A 67 -19.27 -8.31 17.74
N LYS A 68 -20.58 -8.36 18.01
CA LYS A 68 -21.15 -8.15 19.35
C LYS A 68 -21.09 -9.42 20.20
N SER A 69 -21.36 -10.60 19.64
CA SER A 69 -21.29 -11.86 20.39
C SER A 69 -19.84 -12.20 20.80
N GLN A 70 -18.88 -12.00 19.89
CA GLN A 70 -17.44 -12.16 20.19
C GLN A 70 -16.95 -11.23 21.31
N ARG A 71 -17.52 -10.02 21.43
CA ARG A 71 -17.18 -9.07 22.50
C ARG A 71 -17.71 -9.48 23.87
N ASN A 72 -18.90 -10.05 23.92
CA ASN A 72 -19.50 -10.46 25.19
C ASN A 72 -18.78 -11.70 25.75
N GLU A 73 -18.49 -12.71 24.92
CA GLU A 73 -17.79 -13.93 25.37
C GLU A 73 -16.31 -13.69 25.72
N SER A 74 -15.61 -12.80 25.02
CA SER A 74 -14.19 -12.49 25.31
C SER A 74 -13.97 -11.68 26.58
N THR A 75 -14.91 -10.78 26.89
CA THR A 75 -14.88 -9.97 28.11
C THR A 75 -15.12 -10.85 29.35
N GLU A 76 -15.98 -11.87 29.23
CA GLU A 76 -16.22 -12.85 30.31
C GLU A 76 -15.02 -13.78 30.56
N LEU A 77 -14.18 -14.02 29.55
CA LEU A 77 -12.99 -14.88 29.65
C LEU A 77 -11.68 -14.12 29.96
N GLY A 78 -11.71 -12.79 30.09
CA GLY A 78 -10.51 -11.96 30.30
C GLY A 78 -9.50 -11.97 29.14
N LEU A 79 -9.92 -12.43 27.96
CA LEU A 79 -9.09 -12.51 26.75
C LEU A 79 -9.15 -11.19 25.98
N LYS A 80 -7.99 -10.58 25.69
CA LYS A 80 -7.90 -9.41 24.80
C LYS A 80 -7.98 -9.86 23.33
N ILE A 81 -9.18 -10.18 22.84
CA ILE A 81 -9.37 -10.49 21.42
C ILE A 81 -9.10 -9.24 20.58
N GLN A 82 -8.20 -9.37 19.62
CA GLN A 82 -7.84 -8.27 18.72
C GLN A 82 -8.82 -8.20 17.54
N ARG A 83 -9.16 -6.98 17.13
CA ARG A 83 -10.05 -6.71 16.00
C ARG A 83 -9.26 -6.26 14.77
N PRO A 84 -9.74 -6.52 13.54
CA PRO A 84 -9.04 -6.08 12.35
C PRO A 84 -9.28 -4.59 12.20
N LEU A 85 -8.20 -3.84 11.97
CA LEU A 85 -8.26 -2.45 11.55
C LEU A 85 -7.59 -2.35 10.19
N PHE A 86 -8.24 -1.65 9.26
CA PHE A 86 -7.73 -1.39 7.93
C PHE A 86 -7.30 0.07 7.81
N GLY A 87 -6.09 0.29 7.31
CA GLY A 87 -5.56 1.63 7.14
C GLY A 87 -4.56 1.72 6.02
N ASP A 88 -3.97 2.90 5.90
CA ASP A 88 -2.96 3.21 4.90
C ASP A 88 -1.84 4.01 5.57
N THR A 89 -0.62 3.50 5.51
CA THR A 89 0.54 4.12 6.15
C THR A 89 1.44 4.86 5.18
N HIS A 90 1.13 4.87 3.88
CA HIS A 90 2.04 5.36 2.86
C HIS A 90 1.29 6.27 1.89
N VAL A 91 1.26 7.57 2.22
CA VAL A 91 0.38 8.56 1.58
C VAL A 91 1.12 9.87 1.41
N HIS A 92 1.09 10.41 0.20
CA HIS A 92 1.75 11.67 -0.15
C HIS A 92 0.73 12.79 -0.41
N THR A 93 1.10 14.00 -0.03
CA THR A 93 0.30 15.23 -0.11
C THR A 93 1.03 16.34 -0.83
N SER A 94 0.46 17.54 -0.84
CA SER A 94 1.12 18.73 -1.36
C SER A 94 2.43 19.09 -0.65
N TYR A 95 2.78 18.41 0.46
CA TYR A 95 4.07 18.55 1.13
C TYR A 95 5.13 17.57 0.63
N SER A 96 4.75 16.53 -0.11
CA SER A 96 5.68 15.66 -0.81
C SER A 96 6.03 16.27 -2.16
N LEU A 97 7.33 16.48 -2.44
CA LEU A 97 7.77 17.24 -3.61
C LEU A 97 7.40 16.58 -4.94
N ASP A 98 7.47 15.25 -5.03
CA ASP A 98 7.13 14.50 -6.24
C ASP A 98 5.62 14.47 -6.50
N ALA A 99 4.79 14.47 -5.45
CA ALA A 99 3.36 14.68 -5.55
C ALA A 99 3.02 16.13 -5.97
N PHE A 100 3.65 17.11 -5.32
CA PHE A 100 3.42 18.53 -5.62
C PHE A 100 3.78 18.87 -7.06
N ILE A 101 4.95 18.44 -7.54
CA ILE A 101 5.34 18.69 -8.94
C ILE A 101 4.46 17.94 -9.94
N GLY A 102 3.93 16.77 -9.53
CA GLY A 102 2.90 16.05 -10.28
C GLY A 102 1.57 16.81 -10.38
N GLY A 103 1.41 17.93 -9.69
CA GLY A 103 0.19 18.76 -9.70
C GLY A 103 -0.73 18.53 -8.52
N ASN A 104 -0.36 17.68 -7.56
CA ASN A 104 -1.13 17.49 -6.34
C ASN A 104 -1.09 18.76 -5.48
N ARG A 105 -2.26 19.22 -5.04
CA ARG A 105 -2.44 20.39 -4.16
C ARG A 105 -3.28 20.08 -2.93
N ILE A 106 -3.57 18.80 -2.71
CA ILE A 106 -4.37 18.33 -1.59
C ILE A 106 -3.53 18.34 -0.32
N THR A 107 -4.07 18.90 0.76
CA THR A 107 -3.34 19.07 2.01
C THR A 107 -3.44 17.81 2.89
N PRO A 108 -2.58 17.68 3.92
CA PRO A 108 -2.72 16.60 4.92
C PRO A 108 -4.09 16.55 5.59
N ARG A 109 -4.74 17.70 5.82
CA ARG A 109 -6.11 17.74 6.39
C ARG A 109 -7.13 17.13 5.44
N ASP A 110 -7.07 17.51 4.16
CA ASP A 110 -7.97 16.99 3.14
C ASP A 110 -7.75 15.50 2.91
N ALA A 111 -6.50 15.03 2.96
CA ALA A 111 -6.18 13.61 2.89
C ALA A 111 -6.82 12.81 4.05
N TYR A 112 -6.78 13.34 5.28
CA TYR A 112 -7.48 12.72 6.41
C TYR A 112 -9.01 12.78 6.27
N LEU A 113 -9.57 13.87 5.74
CA LEU A 113 -10.99 13.94 5.40
C LEU A 113 -11.39 12.84 4.40
N PHE A 114 -10.57 12.64 3.36
CA PHE A 114 -10.79 11.56 2.39
C PHE A 114 -10.72 10.18 3.05
N ALA A 115 -9.73 9.92 3.91
CA ALA A 115 -9.60 8.68 4.68
C ALA A 115 -10.83 8.40 5.56
N GLN A 116 -11.43 9.45 6.11
CA GLN A 116 -12.66 9.41 6.90
C GLN A 116 -13.93 9.24 6.04
N GLY A 117 -13.78 9.19 4.71
CA GLY A 117 -14.88 9.02 3.76
C GLY A 117 -15.62 10.31 3.43
N TYR A 118 -15.05 11.49 3.66
CA TYR A 118 -15.61 12.75 3.16
C TYR A 118 -15.25 12.95 1.68
N PRO A 119 -16.12 13.59 0.88
CA PRO A 119 -15.80 13.92 -0.50
C PRO A 119 -14.71 14.99 -0.57
N VAL A 120 -13.71 14.76 -1.42
CA VAL A 120 -12.60 15.70 -1.67
C VAL A 120 -12.45 15.90 -3.18
N THR A 121 -12.27 17.14 -3.62
CA THR A 121 -12.05 17.47 -5.03
C THR A 121 -10.57 17.36 -5.37
N ILE A 122 -10.22 16.36 -6.19
CA ILE A 122 -8.86 16.06 -6.62
C ILE A 122 -8.78 16.28 -8.12
N MET A 123 -7.91 17.18 -8.56
CA MET A 123 -7.74 17.54 -9.98
C MET A 123 -9.06 17.84 -10.71
N GLY A 124 -9.97 18.56 -10.04
CA GLY A 124 -11.28 18.93 -10.58
C GLY A 124 -12.37 17.87 -10.49
N ASN A 125 -12.05 16.66 -9.99
CA ASN A 125 -13.02 15.58 -9.80
C ASN A 125 -13.27 15.33 -8.31
N THR A 126 -14.53 15.31 -7.90
CA THR A 126 -14.87 14.91 -6.53
C THR A 126 -14.76 13.39 -6.40
N LYS A 127 -13.92 12.92 -5.48
CA LYS A 127 -13.79 11.50 -5.10
C LYS A 127 -14.14 11.33 -3.62
N GLN A 128 -14.54 10.11 -3.27
CA GLN A 128 -14.91 9.71 -1.92
C GLN A 128 -14.71 8.21 -1.76
N LEU A 129 -14.21 7.76 -0.61
CA LEU A 129 -14.20 6.33 -0.28
C LEU A 129 -15.62 5.84 0.00
N THR A 130 -15.98 4.68 -0.56
CA THR A 130 -17.23 3.99 -0.21
C THR A 130 -17.25 3.57 1.27
N ARG A 131 -16.07 3.24 1.81
CA ARG A 131 -15.89 2.87 3.22
C ARG A 131 -14.71 3.64 3.81
N PRO A 132 -14.90 4.39 4.91
CA PRO A 132 -13.81 5.02 5.63
C PRO A 132 -12.75 4.00 6.09
N LEU A 133 -11.50 4.44 6.24
CA LEU A 133 -10.44 3.67 6.89
C LEU A 133 -10.63 3.68 8.41
N ASP A 134 -10.04 2.71 9.10
CA ASP A 134 -9.92 2.71 10.56
C ASP A 134 -8.77 3.60 11.03
N PHE A 135 -7.69 3.67 10.25
CA PHE A 135 -6.55 4.54 10.53
C PHE A 135 -5.83 4.98 9.25
N ALA A 136 -5.06 6.06 9.34
CA ALA A 136 -4.15 6.48 8.27
C ALA A 136 -2.91 7.19 8.83
N ALA A 137 -1.83 7.19 8.06
CA ALA A 137 -0.65 8.03 8.27
C ALA A 137 -0.38 8.82 6.99
N ILE A 138 -0.16 10.13 7.12
CA ILE A 138 0.39 10.95 6.04
C ILE A 138 1.90 10.93 6.19
N THR A 139 2.61 10.54 5.13
CA THR A 139 4.03 10.23 5.15
C THR A 139 4.76 10.90 4.00
N ASP A 140 4.64 12.21 3.90
CA ASP A 140 5.38 13.01 2.93
C ASP A 140 6.90 12.85 3.10
N HIS A 141 7.65 12.99 2.00
CA HIS A 141 9.11 12.95 1.97
C HIS A 141 9.74 14.03 2.88
N ALA A 142 10.56 13.62 3.85
CA ALA A 142 11.21 14.53 4.80
C ALA A 142 12.21 15.50 4.13
N GLU A 143 12.76 15.13 2.99
CA GLU A 143 13.89 15.83 2.35
C GLU A 143 13.54 17.21 1.81
N PHE A 144 12.27 17.44 1.47
CA PHE A 144 11.81 18.69 0.85
C PHE A 144 10.63 19.35 1.58
N LEU A 145 10.33 18.91 2.80
CA LEU A 145 9.21 19.45 3.59
C LEU A 145 9.26 20.98 3.73
N GLY A 146 10.44 21.51 4.05
CA GLY A 146 10.62 22.95 4.26
C GLY A 146 10.46 23.76 2.97
N GLU A 147 10.92 23.21 1.85
CA GLU A 147 10.78 23.79 0.51
C GLU A 147 9.33 23.78 0.06
N MET A 148 8.58 22.70 0.33
CA MET A 148 7.15 22.65 0.01
C MET A 148 6.31 23.59 0.86
N HIS A 149 6.67 23.79 2.13
CA HIS A 149 6.09 24.89 2.91
C HIS A 149 6.45 26.26 2.28
N SER A 150 7.71 26.48 1.93
CA SER A 150 8.15 27.73 1.29
C SER A 150 7.46 27.98 -0.05
N ALA A 151 7.16 26.92 -0.80
CA ALA A 151 6.48 27.01 -2.09
C ALA A 151 4.99 27.38 -1.94
N GLN A 152 4.36 27.02 -0.83
CA GLN A 152 2.91 27.13 -0.66
C GLN A 152 2.47 28.39 0.10
N TYR A 153 3.33 28.96 0.95
CA TYR A 153 2.95 30.07 1.84
C TYR A 153 3.69 31.37 1.50
N PRO A 154 2.99 32.42 1.04
CA PRO A 154 3.60 33.73 0.73
C PRO A 154 4.38 34.37 1.87
N THR A 155 4.04 34.04 3.12
CA THR A 155 4.71 34.54 4.33
C THR A 155 5.92 33.70 4.75
N ALA A 156 6.13 32.54 4.12
CA ALA A 156 7.24 31.66 4.47
C ALA A 156 8.56 32.21 3.91
N LYS A 157 9.62 32.06 4.70
CA LYS A 157 10.98 32.34 4.24
C LYS A 157 11.28 31.47 3.01
N GLY A 158 11.87 32.06 1.98
CA GLY A 158 12.17 31.36 0.71
C GLY A 158 11.05 31.38 -0.32
N TYR A 159 9.84 31.87 0.00
CA TYR A 159 8.73 31.93 -0.97
C TYR A 159 9.12 32.64 -2.27
N ASP A 160 9.83 33.76 -2.17
CA ASP A 160 10.28 34.57 -3.32
C ASP A 160 11.57 34.07 -3.97
N HIS A 161 12.07 32.88 -3.58
CA HIS A 161 13.23 32.29 -4.26
C HIS A 161 12.90 32.01 -5.74
N PRO A 162 13.73 32.42 -6.72
CA PRO A 162 13.41 32.30 -8.14
C PRO A 162 13.01 30.88 -8.60
N ILE A 163 13.67 29.85 -8.07
CA ILE A 163 13.37 28.44 -8.38
C ILE A 163 11.96 28.02 -7.91
N LEU A 164 11.50 28.54 -6.76
CA LEU A 164 10.15 28.25 -6.27
C LEU A 164 9.09 29.09 -7.00
N GLN A 165 9.43 30.31 -7.43
CA GLN A 165 8.59 31.09 -8.35
C GLN A 165 8.42 30.37 -9.70
N GLU A 166 9.50 29.82 -10.24
CA GLU A 166 9.48 28.97 -11.44
C GLU A 166 8.54 27.78 -11.22
N LEU A 167 8.75 26.98 -10.16
CA LEU A 167 7.93 25.80 -9.85
C LEU A 167 6.43 26.13 -9.80
N ARG A 168 6.06 27.23 -9.14
CA ARG A 168 4.65 27.67 -9.05
C ARG A 168 4.08 28.11 -10.39
N GLY A 169 4.92 28.60 -11.30
CA GLY A 169 4.54 29.05 -12.64
C GLY A 169 4.43 27.92 -13.67
N LEU A 170 4.84 26.69 -13.35
CA LEU A 170 4.81 25.57 -14.30
C LEU A 170 3.39 25.04 -14.50
N ASP A 171 2.92 25.06 -15.75
CA ASP A 171 1.61 24.56 -16.19
C ASP A 171 1.70 23.35 -17.14
N GLY A 172 2.87 23.15 -17.77
CA GLY A 172 3.12 22.04 -18.69
C GLY A 172 3.82 20.84 -18.05
N TYR A 173 3.35 19.63 -18.38
CA TYR A 173 3.89 18.36 -17.88
C TYR A 173 5.39 18.19 -18.20
N LYS A 174 5.83 18.63 -19.38
CA LYS A 174 7.22 18.50 -19.82
C LYS A 174 8.14 19.40 -19.00
N GLU A 175 7.71 20.63 -18.75
CA GLU A 175 8.42 21.63 -17.97
C GLU A 175 8.52 21.18 -16.50
N GLN A 176 7.43 20.64 -15.94
CA GLN A 176 7.41 20.02 -14.60
C GLN A 176 8.40 18.85 -14.49
N ILE A 177 8.44 17.93 -15.46
CA ILE A 177 9.42 16.84 -15.45
C ILE A 177 10.85 17.38 -15.53
N ASN A 178 11.12 18.36 -16.40
CA ASN A 178 12.45 18.91 -16.55
C ASN A 178 12.93 19.57 -15.24
N TRP A 179 12.05 20.33 -14.59
CA TRP A 179 12.30 20.91 -13.28
C TRP A 179 12.57 19.81 -12.24
N PHE A 180 11.74 18.76 -12.20
CA PHE A 180 11.91 17.62 -11.29
C PHE A 180 13.27 16.94 -11.46
N LEU A 181 13.65 16.67 -12.71
CA LEU A 181 14.92 16.07 -13.04
C LEU A 181 16.10 16.95 -12.61
N GLN A 182 15.99 18.27 -12.80
CA GLN A 182 17.05 19.22 -12.48
C GLN A 182 17.24 19.41 -10.98
N TYR A 183 16.16 19.70 -10.24
CA TYR A 183 16.24 20.17 -8.86
C TYR A 183 15.99 19.08 -7.82
N VAL A 184 15.51 17.90 -8.24
CA VAL A 184 15.19 16.79 -7.33
C VAL A 184 16.01 15.56 -7.67
N VAL A 185 15.79 14.97 -8.84
CA VAL A 185 16.37 13.66 -9.17
C VAL A 185 17.90 13.72 -9.23
N LYS A 186 18.47 14.74 -9.89
CA LYS A 186 19.93 14.90 -9.98
C LYS A 186 20.59 15.09 -8.60
N PRO A 187 20.17 16.05 -7.74
CA PRO A 187 20.74 16.19 -6.40
C PRO A 187 20.58 14.92 -5.55
N MET A 188 19.38 14.33 -5.52
CA MET A 188 19.05 13.18 -4.68
C MET A 188 19.84 11.93 -5.06
N ARG A 189 20.28 11.80 -6.32
CA ARG A 189 21.04 10.64 -6.79
C ARG A 189 22.54 10.89 -6.91
N SER A 190 23.03 12.08 -6.56
CA SER A 190 24.44 12.45 -6.76
C SER A 190 25.41 11.83 -5.74
N GLY A 191 24.91 11.11 -4.72
CA GLY A 191 25.71 10.44 -3.69
C GLY A 191 26.24 11.35 -2.58
N ASN A 192 26.11 12.68 -2.72
CA ASN A 192 26.37 13.66 -1.67
C ASN A 192 25.07 14.40 -1.35
N ALA A 193 24.34 13.88 -0.36
CA ALA A 193 23.11 14.50 0.11
C ALA A 193 23.41 15.91 0.64
N SER A 194 22.91 16.93 -0.06
CA SER A 194 23.01 18.32 0.36
C SER A 194 21.65 18.96 0.23
N ARG A 195 21.35 19.88 1.15
CA ARG A 195 20.13 20.68 1.10
C ARG A 195 20.08 21.43 -0.25
N PRO A 196 18.91 21.52 -0.89
CA PRO A 196 18.80 22.21 -2.18
C PRO A 196 19.16 23.69 -2.05
N GLU A 197 19.57 24.32 -3.15
CA GLU A 197 19.97 25.74 -3.15
C GLU A 197 18.85 26.71 -2.72
N PHE A 198 17.59 26.27 -2.85
CA PHE A 198 16.39 26.98 -2.42
C PHE A 198 15.92 26.60 -1.00
N PHE A 199 16.76 25.92 -0.21
CA PHE A 199 16.49 25.65 1.19
C PHE A 199 16.56 26.93 2.03
N ALA A 200 15.43 27.30 2.63
CA ALA A 200 15.31 28.52 3.42
C ALA A 200 15.76 28.39 4.89
N GLY A 201 16.15 27.19 5.33
CA GLY A 201 16.61 26.92 6.70
C GLY A 201 15.65 26.04 7.50
N ILE A 202 16.13 25.51 8.63
CA ILE A 202 15.42 24.50 9.44
C ILE A 202 14.02 24.96 9.90
N ASP A 203 13.80 26.26 10.12
CA ASP A 203 12.51 26.79 10.56
C ASP A 203 11.37 26.52 9.56
N THR A 204 11.67 26.42 8.27
CA THR A 204 10.64 26.04 7.27
C THR A 204 10.28 24.56 7.37
N ILE A 205 11.23 23.69 7.71
CA ILE A 205 10.96 22.26 7.99
C ILE A 205 10.09 22.14 9.25
N LYS A 206 10.45 22.85 10.33
CA LYS A 206 9.65 22.87 11.57
C LYS A 206 8.21 23.30 11.30
N SER A 207 8.03 24.32 10.47
CA SER A 207 6.70 24.83 10.11
C SER A 207 5.88 23.80 9.33
N ALA A 208 6.48 23.17 8.31
CA ALA A 208 5.86 22.08 7.54
C ALA A 208 5.49 20.89 8.44
N TRP A 209 6.44 20.45 9.25
CA TRP A 209 6.28 19.30 10.15
C TRP A 209 5.18 19.53 11.17
N GLN A 210 5.12 20.73 11.76
CA GLN A 210 4.06 21.09 12.69
C GLN A 210 2.67 21.08 12.02
N LEU A 211 2.57 21.46 10.74
CA LEU A 211 1.30 21.40 9.99
C LEU A 211 0.83 19.95 9.79
N ILE A 212 1.75 19.03 9.48
CA ILE A 212 1.45 17.59 9.37
C ILE A 212 1.04 17.01 10.73
N ILE A 213 1.78 17.32 11.80
CA ILE A 213 1.45 16.91 13.18
C ILE A 213 0.07 17.43 13.59
N ASN A 214 -0.21 18.70 13.31
CA ASN A 214 -1.49 19.32 13.65
C ASN A 214 -2.63 18.64 12.90
N ALA A 215 -2.50 18.41 11.59
CA ALA A 215 -3.50 17.70 10.81
C ALA A 215 -3.77 16.29 11.38
N ALA A 216 -2.71 15.55 11.74
CA ALA A 216 -2.87 14.25 12.39
C ALA A 216 -3.64 14.38 13.72
N ASN A 217 -3.25 15.30 14.60
CA ASN A 217 -3.88 15.44 15.91
C ASN A 217 -5.33 15.96 15.83
N GLU A 218 -5.64 16.88 14.92
CA GLU A 218 -6.98 17.42 14.69
C GLU A 218 -7.97 16.34 14.22
N HIS A 219 -7.50 15.41 13.38
CA HIS A 219 -8.33 14.32 12.84
C HIS A 219 -8.26 13.02 13.65
N ASN A 220 -7.45 12.95 14.71
CA ASN A 220 -7.37 11.76 15.55
C ASN A 220 -8.62 11.62 16.42
N GLN A 221 -9.47 10.65 16.10
CA GLN A 221 -10.70 10.33 16.82
C GLN A 221 -10.64 8.88 17.33
N PRO A 222 -9.93 8.63 18.45
CA PRO A 222 -9.77 7.29 19.01
C PRO A 222 -11.09 6.51 19.07
N ASN A 223 -11.01 5.24 18.73
CA ASN A 223 -12.09 4.26 18.58
C ASN A 223 -12.96 4.40 17.32
N THR A 224 -12.82 5.48 16.56
CA THR A 224 -13.57 5.73 15.30
C THR A 224 -12.63 5.80 14.11
N PHE A 225 -11.67 6.74 14.14
CA PHE A 225 -10.63 6.92 13.12
C PHE A 225 -9.34 7.39 13.80
N THR A 226 -8.26 6.63 13.69
CA THR A 226 -6.97 7.00 14.29
C THR A 226 -6.02 7.55 13.24
N THR A 227 -5.33 8.64 13.56
CA THR A 227 -4.17 9.07 12.78
C THR A 227 -2.90 8.59 13.45
N LEU A 228 -1.95 8.12 12.65
CA LEU A 228 -0.56 7.97 13.08
C LEU A 228 0.23 9.20 12.60
N ILE A 229 1.23 9.62 13.38
CA ILE A 229 2.15 10.67 12.94
C ILE A 229 3.35 9.96 12.31
N GLY A 230 3.75 10.41 11.13
CA GLY A 230 4.86 9.83 10.40
C GLY A 230 5.35 10.69 9.25
N TYR A 231 6.42 10.23 8.60
CA TYR A 231 7.02 10.83 7.42
C TYR A 231 7.75 9.75 6.61
N GLU A 232 8.13 10.04 5.37
CA GLU A 232 9.00 9.16 4.60
C GLU A 232 10.47 9.63 4.62
N TRP A 233 11.38 8.71 4.92
CA TRP A 233 12.82 8.86 4.71
C TRP A 233 13.22 8.18 3.39
N THR A 234 13.83 8.93 2.47
CA THR A 234 13.85 8.55 1.04
C THR A 234 15.27 8.44 0.49
N ALA A 235 16.01 7.42 0.95
CA ALA A 235 17.34 7.15 0.44
C ALA A 235 17.32 6.51 -0.96
N THR A 236 18.22 6.98 -1.81
CA THR A 236 18.32 6.58 -3.23
C THR A 236 19.77 6.32 -3.66
N LYS A 237 20.58 5.74 -2.77
CA LYS A 237 21.98 5.39 -3.02
C LYS A 237 22.09 4.52 -4.28
N ASP A 238 22.99 4.88 -5.18
CA ASP A 238 23.15 4.24 -6.50
C ASP A 238 21.84 4.10 -7.31
N GLN A 239 20.87 4.99 -7.06
CA GLN A 239 19.54 5.01 -7.69
C GLN A 239 18.65 3.78 -7.37
N GLY A 240 19.04 2.98 -6.37
CA GLY A 240 18.17 1.94 -5.80
C GLY A 240 17.29 2.54 -4.71
N ASN A 241 16.02 2.14 -4.66
CA ASN A 241 15.09 2.67 -3.68
C ASN A 241 15.33 2.01 -2.33
N MET A 242 15.64 2.83 -1.33
CA MET A 242 15.85 2.43 0.05
C MET A 242 14.96 3.28 0.94
N HIS A 243 13.68 3.38 0.61
CA HIS A 243 12.75 4.25 1.29
C HIS A 243 12.20 3.59 2.55
N ARG A 244 11.81 4.41 3.53
CA ARG A 244 11.21 3.98 4.79
C ARG A 244 10.13 4.94 5.25
N VAL A 245 8.96 4.41 5.57
CA VAL A 245 7.97 5.14 6.37
C VAL A 245 8.38 5.09 7.85
N VAL A 246 8.57 6.24 8.49
CA VAL A 246 8.82 6.34 9.93
C VAL A 246 7.51 6.68 10.64
N LEU A 247 7.14 5.89 11.65
CA LEU A 247 5.92 6.08 12.43
C LEU A 247 6.24 6.33 13.91
N PHE A 248 5.43 7.19 14.54
CA PHE A 248 5.51 7.50 15.96
C PHE A 248 4.31 6.96 16.73
N ARG A 249 4.60 6.39 17.90
CA ARG A 249 3.61 5.75 18.75
C ARG A 249 2.60 6.71 19.39
N SER A 250 2.98 7.97 19.57
CA SER A 250 2.20 8.97 20.30
C SER A 250 2.33 10.36 19.66
N GLY A 251 1.76 11.37 20.30
CA GLY A 251 1.99 12.78 19.92
C GLY A 251 3.38 13.31 20.31
N ASN A 252 4.17 12.56 21.09
CA ASN A 252 5.56 12.89 21.40
C ASN A 252 6.44 12.51 20.21
N VAL A 253 6.95 13.52 19.49
CA VAL A 253 7.69 13.40 18.23
C VAL A 253 8.86 14.39 18.24
N PRO A 254 9.93 14.18 17.46
CA PRO A 254 11.05 15.11 17.39
C PRO A 254 10.61 16.44 16.75
N GLU A 255 11.34 17.51 17.08
CA GLU A 255 11.09 18.86 16.54
C GLU A 255 11.30 18.94 15.01
N VAL A 256 12.20 18.11 14.48
CA VAL A 256 12.51 18.00 13.06
C VAL A 256 12.68 16.52 12.71
N PRO A 257 12.14 16.02 11.58
CA PRO A 257 12.37 14.65 11.13
C PRO A 257 13.83 14.43 10.71
N TYR A 258 14.35 13.23 10.97
CA TYR A 258 15.63 12.79 10.42
C TYR A 258 15.42 12.34 8.97
N SER A 259 16.04 13.03 8.02
CA SER A 259 15.89 12.77 6.58
C SER A 259 17.16 12.14 6.01
N LYS A 260 17.12 11.75 4.74
CA LYS A 260 18.34 11.25 4.11
C LYS A 260 19.45 12.32 4.02
N LEU A 261 19.08 13.60 4.11
CA LEU A 261 20.01 14.71 4.00
C LEU A 261 20.96 14.79 5.21
N GLU A 262 20.63 14.08 6.29
CA GLU A 262 21.53 13.80 7.40
C GLU A 262 22.40 12.56 7.12
N SER A 263 21.83 11.47 6.61
CA SER A 263 22.56 10.30 6.09
C SER A 263 21.71 9.46 5.14
N ASP A 264 22.29 8.92 4.07
CA ASP A 264 21.67 7.96 3.14
C ASP A 264 21.72 6.50 3.65
N ASN A 265 22.35 6.22 4.80
CA ASN A 265 22.49 4.87 5.35
C ASN A 265 21.34 4.54 6.35
N PRO A 266 20.62 3.42 6.17
CA PRO A 266 19.60 2.96 7.12
C PRO A 266 20.11 2.76 8.55
N GLU A 267 21.37 2.36 8.71
CA GLU A 267 22.01 2.12 10.00
C GLU A 267 22.04 3.39 10.86
N ASP A 268 22.29 4.53 10.24
CA ASP A 268 22.33 5.83 10.93
C ASP A 268 20.91 6.28 11.31
N LEU A 269 19.91 5.97 10.47
CA LEU A 269 18.50 6.17 10.81
C LEU A 269 18.10 5.29 12.01
N TRP A 270 18.51 4.01 12.05
CA TRP A 270 18.19 3.12 13.18
C TRP A 270 18.87 3.57 14.47
N GLN A 271 20.13 4.02 14.41
CA GLN A 271 20.82 4.62 15.57
C GLN A 271 20.12 5.90 16.04
N TRP A 272 19.66 6.74 15.12
CA TRP A 272 18.87 7.91 15.48
C TRP A 272 17.55 7.51 16.14
N LEU A 273 16.80 6.56 15.57
CA LEU A 273 15.57 6.02 16.17
C LEU A 273 15.84 5.46 17.56
N ASP A 274 16.96 4.77 17.77
CA ASP A 274 17.36 4.27 19.09
C ASP A 274 17.55 5.40 20.10
N SER A 275 18.26 6.45 19.72
CA SER A 275 18.44 7.63 20.57
C SER A 275 17.11 8.33 20.91
N GLN A 276 16.14 8.35 19.98
CA GLN A 276 14.80 8.91 20.22
C GLN A 276 14.00 8.04 21.19
N ASN A 277 14.03 6.72 21.00
CA ASN A 277 13.34 5.76 21.86
C ASN A 277 13.87 5.79 23.30
N GLN A 278 15.18 5.92 23.50
CA GLN A 278 15.80 6.10 24.81
C GLN A 278 15.33 7.38 25.53
N GLN A 279 14.90 8.39 24.77
CA GLN A 279 14.32 9.65 25.28
C GLN A 279 12.79 9.61 25.41
N GLY A 280 12.16 8.45 25.17
CA GLY A 280 10.71 8.27 25.27
C GLY A 280 9.91 8.68 24.03
N ILE A 281 10.57 8.97 22.91
CA ILE A 281 9.94 9.16 21.60
C ILE A 281 9.94 7.79 20.90
N GLN A 282 8.86 7.03 21.10
CA GLN A 282 8.79 5.66 20.57
C GLN A 282 8.46 5.64 19.07
N SER A 283 9.33 5.03 18.27
CA SER A 283 9.24 5.01 16.80
C SER A 283 9.96 3.83 16.16
N PHE A 284 9.50 3.45 14.96
CA PHE A 284 10.16 2.48 14.07
C PHE A 284 10.02 2.93 12.60
N ALA A 285 10.74 2.25 11.70
CA ALA A 285 10.69 2.42 10.26
C ALA A 285 10.08 1.19 9.56
N ILE A 286 9.42 1.40 8.41
CA ILE A 286 8.89 0.35 7.54
C ILE A 286 9.60 0.49 6.19
N PRO A 287 10.59 -0.36 5.86
CA PRO A 287 11.15 -0.41 4.52
C PRO A 287 10.08 -0.77 3.47
N HIS A 288 10.17 -0.14 2.30
CA HIS A 288 9.23 -0.36 1.22
C HIS A 288 9.87 -0.29 -0.17
N ASN A 289 9.10 -0.72 -1.17
CA ASN A 289 9.50 -0.71 -2.58
C ASN A 289 10.80 -1.50 -2.86
N SER A 290 10.95 -2.66 -2.20
CA SER A 290 12.12 -3.52 -2.35
C SER A 290 12.30 -4.01 -3.78
N ASN A 291 11.21 -4.18 -4.55
CA ASN A 291 11.22 -4.54 -5.97
C ASN A 291 12.05 -3.57 -6.83
N GLY A 292 12.14 -2.30 -6.42
CA GLY A 292 12.96 -1.24 -7.04
C GLY A 292 14.29 -0.95 -6.35
N SER A 293 14.71 -1.77 -5.38
CA SER A 293 15.89 -1.51 -4.52
C SER A 293 17.24 -1.88 -5.14
N LYS A 294 17.26 -2.59 -6.28
CA LYS A 294 18.50 -3.09 -6.92
C LYS A 294 19.33 -4.00 -6.00
N GLY A 295 18.65 -4.79 -5.18
CA GLY A 295 19.20 -5.73 -4.23
C GLY A 295 19.66 -5.08 -2.94
N PHE A 296 19.61 -3.74 -2.81
CA PHE A 296 20.11 -3.06 -1.61
C PHE A 296 19.30 -3.34 -0.34
N MET A 297 18.02 -3.68 -0.48
CA MET A 297 17.15 -3.87 0.68
C MET A 297 17.45 -5.18 1.44
N PHE A 298 17.81 -6.24 0.71
CA PHE A 298 18.08 -7.57 1.25
C PHE A 298 19.48 -8.04 0.83
N ARG A 299 20.51 -7.65 1.59
CA ARG A 299 21.92 -8.01 1.36
C ARG A 299 22.51 -8.74 2.56
N GLU A 300 23.59 -9.47 2.31
CA GLU A 300 24.43 -10.11 3.34
C GLU A 300 25.50 -9.17 3.93
N ILE A 301 25.54 -7.91 3.46
CA ILE A 301 26.48 -6.88 3.90
C ILE A 301 25.74 -5.58 4.23
N ASP A 302 26.34 -4.76 5.09
CA ASP A 302 25.84 -3.46 5.50
C ASP A 302 26.11 -2.35 4.45
N SER A 303 25.68 -1.12 4.76
CA SER A 303 25.90 0.06 3.90
C SER A 303 27.37 0.46 3.74
N TYR A 304 28.25 -0.06 4.60
CA TYR A 304 29.71 0.13 4.61
C TYR A 304 30.46 -1.03 3.93
N ASN A 305 29.73 -1.94 3.29
CA ASN A 305 30.24 -3.16 2.65
C ASN A 305 30.97 -4.11 3.60
N GLN A 306 30.62 -4.09 4.89
CA GLN A 306 31.07 -5.08 5.86
C GLN A 306 30.03 -6.21 5.98
N PRO A 307 30.46 -7.45 6.31
CA PRO A 307 29.54 -8.52 6.66
C PRO A 307 28.59 -8.09 7.78
N ILE A 308 27.32 -8.49 7.69
CA ILE A 308 26.35 -8.23 8.77
C ILE A 308 26.81 -8.89 10.07
N ASP A 309 26.82 -8.10 11.15
CA ASP A 309 27.11 -8.57 12.50
C ASP A 309 25.86 -8.57 13.40
N ALA A 310 26.02 -9.04 14.64
CA ALA A 310 24.91 -9.10 15.61
C ALA A 310 24.37 -7.72 15.99
N THR A 311 25.20 -6.66 15.92
CA THR A 311 24.80 -5.29 16.25
C THR A 311 23.86 -4.75 15.18
N TYR A 312 24.25 -4.85 13.91
CA TYR A 312 23.40 -4.55 12.76
C TYR A 312 22.09 -5.32 12.85
N ALA A 313 22.18 -6.64 13.09
CA ALA A 313 21.00 -7.50 13.06
C ALA A 313 20.01 -7.17 14.17
N THR A 314 20.51 -6.82 15.37
CA THR A 314 19.68 -6.39 16.49
C THR A 314 18.99 -5.05 16.20
N LEU A 315 19.75 -4.06 15.69
CA LEU A 315 19.19 -2.75 15.35
C LEU A 315 18.09 -2.86 14.29
N ARG A 316 18.35 -3.58 13.19
CA ARG A 316 17.38 -3.75 12.12
C ARG A 316 16.13 -4.49 12.59
N GLN A 317 16.30 -5.59 13.33
CA GLN A 317 15.16 -6.35 13.86
C GLN A 317 14.27 -5.49 14.78
N GLN A 318 14.88 -4.58 15.55
CA GLN A 318 14.17 -3.69 16.47
C GLN A 318 13.45 -2.54 15.76
N TYR A 319 14.11 -1.91 14.79
CA TYR A 319 13.65 -0.67 14.16
C TYR A 319 13.02 -0.83 12.78
N GLU A 320 13.07 -2.01 12.19
CA GLU A 320 12.31 -2.39 10.99
C GLU A 320 11.45 -3.64 11.27
N PRO A 321 10.44 -3.56 12.16
CA PRO A 321 9.62 -4.71 12.50
C PRO A 321 8.72 -5.16 11.34
N LEU A 322 8.48 -4.31 10.34
CA LEU A 322 7.52 -4.53 9.25
C LEU A 322 8.17 -4.26 7.89
N VAL A 323 7.58 -4.80 6.83
CA VAL A 323 7.91 -4.48 5.44
C VAL A 323 6.63 -4.32 4.62
N GLU A 324 6.64 -3.35 3.70
CA GLU A 324 5.55 -3.15 2.76
C GLU A 324 5.60 -4.18 1.62
N MET A 325 4.52 -4.95 1.47
CA MET A 325 4.41 -6.03 0.47
C MET A 325 4.08 -5.52 -0.93
N GLN A 326 3.29 -4.44 -1.03
CA GLN A 326 2.81 -3.91 -2.30
C GLN A 326 2.52 -2.42 -2.16
N GLN A 327 2.70 -1.71 -3.27
CA GLN A 327 2.18 -0.36 -3.46
C GLN A 327 1.88 -0.10 -4.95
N VAL A 328 1.45 1.12 -5.30
CA VAL A 328 1.03 1.52 -6.67
C VAL A 328 2.03 1.14 -7.78
N LYS A 329 3.31 1.01 -7.47
CA LYS A 329 4.46 0.67 -8.35
C LYS A 329 4.77 -0.83 -8.40
N GLY A 330 3.87 -1.66 -7.89
CA GLY A 330 3.90 -3.12 -8.04
C GLY A 330 4.11 -3.90 -6.74
N ASN A 331 4.00 -5.21 -6.88
CA ASN A 331 4.21 -6.18 -5.81
C ASN A 331 5.70 -6.42 -5.50
N SER A 332 6.02 -6.57 -4.22
CA SER A 332 7.35 -6.89 -3.71
C SER A 332 7.47 -8.30 -3.10
N GLU A 333 6.39 -9.11 -3.09
CA GLU A 333 6.42 -10.48 -2.57
C GLU A 333 7.45 -11.36 -3.31
N VAL A 334 7.26 -11.51 -4.63
CA VAL A 334 7.98 -12.41 -5.53
C VAL A 334 7.85 -11.96 -6.99
N ASN A 335 8.57 -12.63 -7.88
CA ASN A 335 8.41 -12.49 -9.33
C ASN A 335 8.57 -13.86 -10.01
N GLN A 336 7.66 -14.18 -10.92
CA GLN A 336 7.62 -15.44 -11.67
C GLN A 336 8.95 -15.87 -12.30
N GLN A 337 9.83 -14.92 -12.65
CA GLN A 337 11.16 -15.21 -13.18
C GLN A 337 12.04 -16.02 -12.21
N PHE A 338 11.85 -15.84 -10.89
CA PHE A 338 12.66 -16.49 -9.85
C PHE A 338 11.88 -17.51 -9.01
N TRP A 339 10.55 -17.52 -9.11
CA TRP A 339 9.64 -18.45 -8.44
C TRP A 339 8.72 -19.16 -9.44
N PRO A 340 9.27 -19.95 -10.38
CA PRO A 340 8.48 -20.59 -11.43
C PRO A 340 7.50 -21.67 -10.93
N ASN A 341 7.67 -22.14 -9.68
CA ASN A 341 6.80 -23.12 -9.04
C ASN A 341 5.63 -22.47 -8.25
N ASP A 342 5.60 -21.15 -8.14
CA ASP A 342 4.49 -20.41 -7.55
C ASP A 342 3.55 -19.95 -8.67
N GLU A 343 2.36 -20.56 -8.74
CA GLU A 343 1.39 -20.26 -9.80
C GLU A 343 0.79 -18.85 -9.72
N PHE A 344 1.10 -18.09 -8.67
CA PHE A 344 0.62 -16.73 -8.43
C PHE A 344 1.74 -15.68 -8.36
N ALA A 345 2.97 -16.03 -8.79
CA ALA A 345 4.12 -15.13 -8.77
C ALA A 345 4.15 -14.08 -9.90
N ASP A 346 3.14 -14.05 -10.75
CA ASP A 346 2.93 -13.09 -11.84
C ASP A 346 2.13 -11.85 -11.42
N PHE A 347 1.71 -11.78 -10.16
CA PHE A 347 0.83 -10.75 -9.63
C PHE A 347 1.46 -9.35 -9.58
N GLU A 348 0.80 -8.38 -10.23
CA GLU A 348 1.15 -6.95 -10.26
C GLU A 348 2.65 -6.67 -10.40
N ILE A 349 3.28 -7.37 -11.35
CA ILE A 349 4.65 -7.12 -11.80
C ILE A 349 4.65 -5.99 -12.83
N SER A 350 5.62 -5.07 -12.72
CA SER A 350 5.77 -3.93 -13.65
C SER A 350 7.08 -4.01 -14.46
N PRO A 351 7.11 -4.74 -15.59
CA PRO A 351 8.30 -4.93 -16.41
C PRO A 351 8.98 -3.63 -16.88
N SER A 352 8.21 -2.58 -17.17
CA SER A 352 8.74 -1.30 -17.63
C SER A 352 9.63 -0.60 -16.60
N MET A 353 9.58 -0.99 -15.33
CA MET A 353 10.46 -0.46 -14.29
C MET A 353 11.94 -0.64 -14.62
N GLN A 354 12.28 -1.72 -15.35
CA GLN A 354 13.64 -2.01 -15.76
C GLN A 354 14.20 -0.99 -16.78
N ASN A 355 13.32 -0.23 -17.45
CA ASN A 355 13.72 0.84 -18.38
C ASN A 355 14.27 2.08 -17.65
N PHE A 356 14.14 2.13 -16.32
CA PHE A 356 14.53 3.28 -15.51
C PHE A 356 15.57 2.88 -14.47
N SER A 357 16.61 3.71 -14.32
CA SER A 357 17.60 3.62 -13.23
C SER A 357 18.31 2.26 -13.08
N LYS A 358 18.31 1.43 -14.13
CA LYS A 358 18.81 0.04 -14.13
C LYS A 358 18.21 -0.81 -12.99
N ARG A 359 16.93 -0.64 -12.69
CA ARG A 359 16.18 -1.48 -11.74
C ARG A 359 15.84 -2.83 -12.36
N THR A 360 16.86 -3.60 -12.73
CA THR A 360 16.68 -4.93 -13.29
C THR A 360 16.09 -5.87 -12.25
N PHE A 361 15.28 -6.83 -12.70
CA PHE A 361 14.78 -7.86 -11.81
C PHE A 361 15.94 -8.71 -11.28
N ALA A 362 15.94 -8.92 -9.97
CA ALA A 362 16.87 -9.75 -9.24
C ALA A 362 16.12 -10.42 -8.09
N LYS A 363 16.50 -11.63 -7.71
CA LYS A 363 15.80 -12.39 -6.65
C LYS A 363 15.86 -11.64 -5.32
N GLU A 364 16.96 -10.94 -5.09
CA GLU A 364 17.30 -10.11 -3.93
C GLU A 364 16.41 -8.87 -3.77
N ASN A 365 15.60 -8.54 -4.77
CA ASN A 365 14.65 -7.43 -4.68
C ASN A 365 13.35 -7.79 -3.94
N TYR A 366 13.10 -9.07 -3.65
CA TYR A 366 11.77 -9.53 -3.24
C TYR A 366 11.73 -10.00 -1.78
N VAL A 367 10.64 -9.70 -1.08
CA VAL A 367 10.45 -9.94 0.35
C VAL A 367 10.61 -11.43 0.69
N ARG A 368 10.15 -12.34 -0.17
CA ARG A 368 10.30 -13.79 0.08
C ARG A 368 11.76 -14.23 0.13
N TYR A 369 12.63 -13.62 -0.68
CA TYR A 369 14.08 -13.80 -0.54
C TYR A 369 14.59 -13.21 0.78
N GLY A 370 14.15 -12.01 1.17
CA GLY A 370 14.52 -11.37 2.43
C GLY A 370 14.20 -12.23 3.66
N ILE A 371 13.03 -12.85 3.72
CA ILE A 371 12.65 -13.79 4.80
C ILE A 371 13.62 -14.96 4.90
N SER A 372 13.93 -15.56 3.75
CA SER A 372 14.85 -16.69 3.67
C SER A 372 16.26 -16.31 4.09
N LEU A 373 16.74 -15.15 3.61
CA LEU A 373 18.02 -14.59 4.03
C LEU A 373 18.06 -14.33 5.54
N GLY A 374 16.97 -13.84 6.13
CA GLY A 374 16.85 -13.65 7.58
C GLY A 374 17.10 -14.91 8.38
N ASN A 375 16.46 -16.03 7.99
CA ASN A 375 16.67 -17.34 8.62
C ASN A 375 18.13 -17.81 8.47
N LYS A 376 18.73 -17.60 7.30
CA LYS A 376 20.13 -17.95 7.03
C LYS A 376 21.10 -17.15 7.92
N VAL A 377 20.89 -15.83 8.04
CA VAL A 377 21.71 -14.97 8.91
C VAL A 377 21.51 -15.34 10.38
N GLN A 378 20.30 -15.68 10.79
CA GLN A 378 20.05 -16.15 12.15
C GLN A 378 20.85 -17.41 12.49
N ALA A 379 20.92 -18.37 11.57
CA ALA A 379 21.69 -19.59 11.77
C ALA A 379 23.21 -19.32 11.90
N SER A 380 23.73 -18.23 11.31
CA SER A 380 25.16 -17.90 11.36
C SER A 380 25.56 -17.03 12.57
N ILE A 381 24.74 -16.04 12.95
CA ILE A 381 25.09 -15.05 14.00
C ILE A 381 24.09 -14.97 15.16
N GLY A 382 23.06 -15.82 15.18
CA GLY A 382 22.10 -15.96 16.27
C GLY A 382 20.96 -14.94 16.29
N VAL A 383 20.98 -13.93 15.39
CA VAL A 383 19.95 -12.88 15.32
C VAL A 383 19.46 -12.74 13.87
N ASN A 384 18.15 -12.71 13.68
CA ASN A 384 17.51 -12.53 12.37
C ASN A 384 17.27 -11.03 12.08
N PRO A 385 18.05 -10.36 11.21
CA PRO A 385 17.84 -8.95 10.85
C PRO A 385 16.54 -8.68 10.08
N LEU A 386 15.95 -9.72 9.48
CA LEU A 386 14.83 -9.64 8.53
C LEU A 386 13.59 -10.35 9.07
N LYS A 387 13.45 -10.37 10.40
CA LYS A 387 12.32 -10.96 11.11
C LYS A 387 11.09 -10.04 11.08
N MET A 388 10.65 -9.73 9.87
CA MET A 388 9.65 -8.70 9.56
C MET A 388 8.23 -9.27 9.53
N GLY A 389 7.26 -8.46 9.92
CA GLY A 389 5.85 -8.65 9.59
C GLY A 389 5.49 -7.96 8.29
N PHE A 390 4.28 -8.19 7.80
CA PHE A 390 3.82 -7.67 6.52
C PHE A 390 2.78 -6.58 6.71
N ILE A 391 2.87 -5.57 5.85
CA ILE A 391 1.90 -4.50 5.75
C ILE A 391 1.78 -4.05 4.28
N GLY A 392 0.78 -3.24 3.97
CA GLY A 392 0.57 -2.67 2.64
C GLY A 392 0.35 -1.15 2.73
N GLY A 393 0.59 -0.44 1.65
CA GLY A 393 0.29 0.98 1.51
C GLY A 393 -0.14 1.31 0.08
N THR A 394 -0.77 2.47 -0.10
CA THR A 394 -1.10 2.93 -1.46
C THR A 394 0.11 3.52 -2.16
N ASP A 395 0.96 4.25 -1.44
CA ASP A 395 1.99 5.15 -2.02
C ASP A 395 1.32 6.13 -3.00
N THR A 396 0.14 6.63 -2.63
CA THR A 396 -0.64 7.55 -3.46
C THR A 396 -0.03 8.94 -3.45
N HIS A 397 0.26 9.47 -4.64
CA HIS A 397 0.64 10.87 -4.87
C HIS A 397 -0.57 11.77 -5.16
N ASN A 398 -1.79 11.24 -5.05
CA ASN A 398 -3.05 11.96 -5.18
C ASN A 398 -3.71 12.34 -3.85
N SER A 399 -3.08 12.00 -2.71
CA SER A 399 -3.65 12.18 -1.38
C SER A 399 -4.98 11.45 -1.17
N THR A 400 -5.09 10.26 -1.74
CA THR A 400 -6.28 9.40 -1.70
C THR A 400 -6.03 8.14 -0.88
N PRO A 401 -5.77 8.24 0.43
CA PRO A 401 -5.49 7.08 1.28
C PRO A 401 -6.60 6.04 1.14
N GLY A 402 -6.21 4.79 0.87
CA GLY A 402 -7.12 3.67 0.73
C GLY A 402 -8.03 3.66 -0.51
N ASP A 403 -7.74 4.46 -1.54
CA ASP A 403 -8.41 4.40 -2.85
C ASP A 403 -7.91 3.23 -3.71
N VAL A 404 -8.15 2.02 -3.20
CA VAL A 404 -7.59 0.76 -3.72
C VAL A 404 -8.57 -0.01 -4.62
N ALA A 405 -9.75 0.53 -4.89
CA ALA A 405 -10.78 -0.18 -5.64
C ALA A 405 -10.50 -0.16 -7.15
N GLU A 406 -10.26 -1.34 -7.73
CA GLU A 406 -10.02 -1.54 -9.17
C GLU A 406 -11.10 -0.88 -10.06
N SER A 407 -12.38 -0.93 -9.66
CA SER A 407 -13.51 -0.40 -10.43
C SER A 407 -13.61 1.12 -10.49
N SER A 408 -12.96 1.83 -9.56
CA SER A 408 -12.98 3.30 -9.47
C SER A 408 -11.60 3.93 -9.50
N PHE A 409 -10.56 3.14 -9.79
CA PHE A 409 -9.20 3.65 -9.87
C PHE A 409 -9.05 4.61 -11.06
N THR A 410 -8.47 5.77 -10.79
CA THR A 410 -8.30 6.84 -11.80
C THR A 410 -6.86 7.33 -11.88
N GLY A 411 -5.90 6.54 -11.39
CA GLY A 411 -4.51 6.93 -11.25
C GLY A 411 -4.12 7.30 -9.82
N GLY A 412 -2.82 7.25 -9.54
CA GLY A 412 -2.19 7.55 -8.26
C GLY A 412 -1.06 8.57 -8.34
N HIS A 413 -0.72 9.10 -9.53
CA HIS A 413 0.46 9.94 -9.81
C HIS A 413 0.10 11.29 -10.46
N ALA A 414 -1.01 11.88 -10.03
CA ALA A 414 -1.49 13.19 -10.44
C ALA A 414 -1.49 13.39 -11.97
N ILE A 415 -0.83 14.43 -12.50
CA ILE A 415 -0.84 14.73 -13.94
C ILE A 415 -0.26 13.58 -14.78
N ALA A 416 0.56 12.68 -14.22
CA ALA A 416 1.08 11.54 -14.98
C ALA A 416 -0.02 10.53 -15.38
N ASP A 417 -1.16 10.51 -14.67
CA ASP A 417 -2.25 9.55 -14.88
C ASP A 417 -3.67 10.12 -14.72
N ALA A 418 -3.79 11.46 -14.73
CA ALA A 418 -5.05 12.18 -14.51
C ALA A 418 -6.15 11.86 -15.54
N ASN A 419 -5.78 11.64 -16.81
CA ASN A 419 -6.75 11.36 -17.88
C ASN A 419 -6.54 10.01 -18.57
N ILE A 420 -7.55 9.56 -19.31
CA ILE A 420 -7.58 8.25 -19.97
C ILE A 420 -6.44 8.04 -20.98
N ILE A 421 -6.00 9.09 -21.68
CA ILE A 421 -4.88 8.98 -22.63
C ILE A 421 -3.59 8.68 -21.85
N GLN A 422 -3.35 9.44 -20.78
CA GLN A 422 -2.19 9.26 -19.91
C GLN A 422 -2.19 7.88 -19.25
N ARG A 423 -3.32 7.43 -18.69
CA ARG A 423 -3.42 6.09 -18.09
C ARG A 423 -3.06 4.95 -19.02
N ARG A 424 -3.32 5.10 -20.31
CA ARG A 424 -3.05 4.07 -21.32
C ARG A 424 -1.65 4.16 -21.91
N GLN A 425 -1.11 5.37 -22.06
CA GLN A 425 0.06 5.62 -22.91
C GLN A 425 1.27 6.22 -22.20
N ALA A 426 1.10 6.88 -21.05
CA ALA A 426 2.16 7.60 -20.38
C ALA A 426 3.00 6.69 -19.45
N SER A 427 4.05 7.28 -18.89
CA SER A 427 4.85 6.69 -17.81
C SER A 427 4.93 7.65 -16.65
N VAL A 428 4.97 7.10 -15.44
CA VAL A 428 5.41 7.82 -14.25
C VAL A 428 6.91 8.08 -14.41
N PRO A 429 7.36 9.36 -14.41
CA PRO A 429 8.75 9.70 -14.70
C PRO A 429 9.73 8.94 -13.80
N GLN A 430 10.77 8.34 -14.39
CA GLN A 430 11.80 7.56 -13.69
C GLN A 430 11.28 6.28 -13.00
N TRP A 431 10.07 5.81 -13.30
CA TRP A 431 9.42 4.73 -12.57
C TRP A 431 8.88 3.61 -13.45
N LEU A 432 7.68 3.72 -14.01
CA LEU A 432 7.05 2.66 -14.82
C LEU A 432 5.98 3.24 -15.76
N SER A 433 5.54 2.45 -16.74
CA SER A 433 4.36 2.71 -17.56
C SER A 433 3.12 2.80 -16.68
N VAL A 434 2.25 3.78 -16.89
CA VAL A 434 1.07 3.97 -16.01
C VAL A 434 0.12 2.77 -16.02
N ARG A 435 -0.09 2.14 -17.19
CA ARG A 435 -0.95 0.95 -17.31
C ARG A 435 -0.47 -0.27 -16.49
N GLU A 436 0.81 -0.32 -16.14
CA GLU A 436 1.42 -1.37 -15.30
C GLU A 436 1.38 -1.03 -13.80
N SER A 437 0.88 0.16 -13.43
CA SER A 437 0.60 0.50 -12.03
C SER A 437 -0.68 -0.16 -11.56
N ASN A 438 -0.86 -0.21 -10.24
CA ASN A 438 -2.06 -0.75 -9.56
C ASN A 438 -2.62 0.25 -8.55
N PRO A 439 -3.82 0.05 -8.00
CA PRO A 439 -4.42 0.96 -7.01
C PRO A 439 -3.66 1.06 -5.68
N GLY A 440 -2.67 0.20 -5.43
CA GLY A 440 -1.95 0.11 -4.17
C GLY A 440 -2.51 -0.99 -3.28
N SER A 441 -2.24 -0.91 -1.98
CA SER A 441 -2.64 -1.94 -1.02
C SER A 441 -3.05 -1.31 0.33
N LEU A 442 -3.65 -2.11 1.21
CA LEU A 442 -4.03 -1.68 2.56
C LEU A 442 -3.19 -2.39 3.63
N SER A 443 -2.96 -1.64 4.70
CA SER A 443 -2.46 -2.14 5.98
C SER A 443 -3.59 -2.80 6.78
N GLY A 444 -3.41 -4.05 7.16
CA GLY A 444 -4.24 -4.74 8.14
C GLY A 444 -3.52 -4.87 9.49
N VAL A 445 -4.16 -4.46 10.58
CA VAL A 445 -3.60 -4.56 11.94
C VAL A 445 -4.61 -5.22 12.86
N TRP A 446 -4.20 -6.31 13.50
CA TRP A 446 -4.97 -6.87 14.61
C TRP A 446 -4.61 -6.10 15.88
N ALA A 447 -5.50 -5.21 16.32
CA ALA A 447 -5.24 -4.36 17.47
C ALA A 447 -6.28 -4.58 18.57
N THR A 448 -5.87 -4.34 19.81
CA THR A 448 -6.76 -4.40 20.98
C THR A 448 -7.81 -3.28 21.00
N SER A 449 -7.53 -2.16 20.32
CA SER A 449 -8.44 -1.01 20.15
C SER A 449 -8.00 -0.17 18.96
N ASN A 450 -8.88 0.67 18.40
CA ASN A 450 -8.48 1.67 17.38
C ASN A 450 -7.96 2.91 18.10
N THR A 451 -6.71 2.85 18.56
CA THR A 451 -5.99 3.99 19.14
C THR A 451 -4.57 4.00 18.61
N ARG A 452 -3.93 5.17 18.52
CA ARG A 452 -2.56 5.33 18.02
C ARG A 452 -1.58 4.36 18.69
N LYS A 453 -1.66 4.27 20.01
CA LYS A 453 -0.85 3.38 20.84
C LYS A 453 -1.10 1.90 20.51
N ALA A 454 -2.36 1.46 20.47
CA ALA A 454 -2.69 0.06 20.26
C ALA A 454 -2.38 -0.42 18.82
N ILE A 455 -2.57 0.45 17.82
CA ILE A 455 -2.21 0.17 16.43
C ILE A 455 -0.68 0.05 16.31
N PHE A 456 0.07 1.01 16.85
CA PHE A 456 1.53 0.96 16.85
C PHE A 456 2.07 -0.28 17.59
N ASP A 457 1.51 -0.60 18.76
CA ASP A 457 1.95 -1.76 19.56
C ASP A 457 1.71 -3.08 18.79
N ALA A 458 0.58 -3.19 18.07
CA ALA A 458 0.29 -4.34 17.21
C ALA A 458 1.23 -4.41 15.98
N MET A 459 1.55 -3.27 15.37
CA MET A 459 2.54 -3.17 14.30
C MET A 459 3.92 -3.64 14.77
N GLN A 460 4.39 -3.18 15.94
CA GLN A 460 5.66 -3.62 16.52
C GLN A 460 5.64 -5.13 16.85
N ALA A 461 4.50 -5.64 17.32
CA ALA A 461 4.30 -7.06 17.59
C ALA A 461 4.19 -7.91 16.31
N LYS A 462 4.09 -7.29 15.13
CA LYS A 462 3.90 -7.94 13.82
C LYS A 462 2.60 -8.72 13.70
N GLU A 463 1.59 -8.41 14.52
CA GLU A 463 0.25 -8.99 14.34
C GLU A 463 -0.52 -8.21 13.26
N THR A 464 0.09 -8.18 12.07
CA THR A 464 -0.32 -7.39 10.91
C THR A 464 -0.43 -8.27 9.68
N PHE A 465 -1.09 -7.74 8.66
CA PHE A 465 -1.22 -8.35 7.35
C PHE A 465 -1.31 -7.26 6.28
N ALA A 466 -1.04 -7.63 5.03
CA ALA A 466 -1.26 -6.77 3.87
C ALA A 466 -2.45 -7.30 3.07
N THR A 467 -3.22 -6.41 2.43
CA THR A 467 -4.19 -6.82 1.39
C THR A 467 -3.97 -5.99 0.14
N SER A 468 -4.05 -6.61 -1.03
CA SER A 468 -3.80 -5.93 -2.32
C SER A 468 -4.93 -4.97 -2.73
N GLY A 469 -5.96 -4.82 -1.91
CA GLY A 469 -7.03 -3.83 -2.07
C GLY A 469 -8.26 -4.18 -1.22
N PRO A 470 -8.90 -5.34 -1.44
CA PRO A 470 -10.05 -5.77 -0.64
C PRO A 470 -9.71 -5.93 0.85
N ARG A 471 -10.68 -5.66 1.73
CA ARG A 471 -10.57 -5.79 3.19
C ARG A 471 -10.75 -7.23 3.67
N ILE A 472 -10.01 -8.17 3.06
CA ILE A 472 -9.95 -9.58 3.48
C ILE A 472 -9.40 -9.65 4.90
N GLN A 473 -9.98 -10.50 5.75
CA GLN A 473 -9.60 -10.63 7.16
C GLN A 473 -8.93 -11.98 7.44
N PRO A 474 -7.61 -12.12 7.23
CA PRO A 474 -6.88 -13.36 7.44
C PRO A 474 -6.49 -13.55 8.92
N ARG A 475 -6.50 -14.80 9.38
CA ARG A 475 -6.03 -15.27 10.68
C ARG A 475 -5.04 -16.40 10.48
N LEU A 476 -3.93 -16.33 11.23
CA LEU A 476 -2.96 -17.39 11.33
C LEU A 476 -2.53 -17.52 12.79
N PHE A 477 -2.66 -18.72 13.34
CA PHE A 477 -2.11 -19.09 14.63
C PHE A 477 -1.34 -20.40 14.49
N ALA A 478 -0.39 -20.64 15.39
CA ALA A 478 0.30 -21.92 15.46
C ALA A 478 0.59 -22.36 16.89
N GLY A 479 0.53 -23.66 17.16
CA GLY A 479 0.79 -24.23 18.48
C GLY A 479 0.69 -25.75 18.50
N ILE A 480 1.33 -26.39 19.49
CA ILE A 480 1.32 -27.85 19.63
C ILE A 480 -0.03 -28.40 20.13
N ASP A 481 -0.75 -27.61 20.91
CA ASP A 481 -1.98 -28.02 21.61
C ASP A 481 -3.23 -27.30 21.09
N LEU A 482 -3.23 -26.89 19.82
CA LEU A 482 -4.42 -26.31 19.21
C LEU A 482 -5.50 -27.40 19.03
N PRO A 483 -6.67 -27.31 19.69
CA PRO A 483 -7.73 -28.33 19.59
C PRO A 483 -8.39 -28.36 18.20
N GLU A 484 -9.30 -29.30 17.97
CA GLU A 484 -10.23 -29.18 16.83
C GLU A 484 -11.30 -28.13 17.14
N VAL A 485 -11.67 -27.32 16.14
CA VAL A 485 -12.67 -26.26 16.26
C VAL A 485 -13.55 -26.23 15.02
N THR A 486 -14.83 -25.88 15.17
CA THR A 486 -15.78 -25.88 14.04
C THR A 486 -16.29 -24.49 13.68
N THR A 487 -16.02 -23.49 14.52
CA THR A 487 -16.42 -22.11 14.27
C THR A 487 -15.23 -21.14 14.30
N LEU A 488 -15.33 -20.04 13.55
CA LEU A 488 -14.31 -19.00 13.55
C LEU A 488 -14.10 -18.33 14.92
N PRO A 489 -15.16 -18.00 15.71
CA PRO A 489 -14.96 -17.48 17.07
C PRO A 489 -14.14 -18.44 17.96
N GLU A 490 -14.45 -19.74 17.93
CA GLU A 490 -13.68 -20.75 18.67
C GLU A 490 -12.23 -20.80 18.20
N LEU A 491 -11.99 -20.80 16.88
CA LEU A 491 -10.63 -20.78 16.32
C LEU A 491 -9.80 -19.60 16.86
N ILE A 492 -10.39 -18.41 16.91
CA ILE A 492 -9.71 -17.21 17.42
C ILE A 492 -9.44 -17.34 18.93
N ILE A 493 -10.45 -17.74 19.71
CA ILE A 493 -10.32 -17.89 21.17
C ILE A 493 -9.26 -18.94 21.52
N GLN A 494 -9.33 -20.12 20.91
CA GLN A 494 -8.38 -21.19 21.14
C GLN A 494 -6.99 -20.85 20.57
N GLY A 495 -6.92 -20.13 19.45
CA GLY A 495 -5.68 -19.64 18.87
C GLY A 495 -4.88 -18.75 19.82
N TYR A 496 -5.52 -17.76 20.45
CA TYR A 496 -4.85 -16.92 21.46
C TYR A 496 -4.55 -17.66 22.77
N LYS A 497 -5.34 -18.67 23.12
CA LYS A 497 -5.19 -19.41 24.38
C LYS A 497 -4.10 -20.48 24.31
N HIS A 498 -3.98 -21.17 23.18
CA HIS A 498 -3.17 -22.39 23.01
C HIS A 498 -2.08 -22.26 21.94
N GLY A 499 -2.01 -21.15 21.22
CA GLY A 499 -1.01 -20.90 20.20
C GLY A 499 -0.41 -19.51 20.25
N VAL A 500 0.38 -19.20 19.23
CA VAL A 500 0.95 -17.88 18.96
C VAL A 500 0.33 -17.32 17.67
N PRO A 501 0.03 -16.02 17.58
CA PRO A 501 -0.53 -15.40 16.38
C PRO A 501 0.55 -15.15 15.32
N MET A 502 0.12 -14.77 14.11
CA MET A 502 0.98 -14.22 13.05
C MET A 502 1.95 -13.15 13.59
N GLY A 503 3.20 -13.15 13.11
CA GLY A 503 4.27 -12.26 13.60
C GLY A 503 5.06 -12.79 14.79
N ALA A 504 4.53 -13.77 15.52
CA ALA A 504 5.18 -14.35 16.69
C ALA A 504 6.19 -15.47 16.34
N THR A 505 6.78 -16.07 17.36
CA THR A 505 7.83 -17.09 17.23
C THR A 505 7.53 -18.32 18.07
N LEU A 506 7.55 -19.47 17.43
CA LEU A 506 7.59 -20.79 18.04
C LEU A 506 9.04 -21.17 18.34
N LYS A 507 9.26 -21.83 19.48
CA LYS A 507 10.59 -22.26 19.91
C LYS A 507 10.56 -23.70 20.40
N GLN A 508 11.67 -24.40 20.22
CA GLN A 508 11.97 -25.67 20.89
C GLN A 508 10.90 -26.77 20.68
N LEU A 509 10.37 -26.88 19.47
CA LEU A 509 9.34 -27.88 19.18
C LEU A 509 9.98 -29.26 18.95
N THR A 510 9.32 -30.32 19.42
CA THR A 510 9.72 -31.72 19.16
C THR A 510 8.81 -32.42 18.15
N GLN A 511 7.72 -31.78 17.75
CA GLN A 511 6.71 -32.29 16.83
C GLN A 511 6.16 -31.15 15.96
N SER A 512 5.55 -31.50 14.83
CA SER A 512 4.90 -30.53 13.94
C SER A 512 3.80 -29.76 14.68
N PRO A 513 3.85 -28.41 14.72
CA PRO A 513 2.77 -27.63 15.31
C PRO A 513 1.53 -27.73 14.43
N TYR A 514 0.36 -27.57 15.06
CA TYR A 514 -0.86 -27.27 14.33
C TYR A 514 -0.86 -25.79 13.96
N PHE A 515 -1.42 -25.49 12.80
CA PHE A 515 -1.73 -24.16 12.33
C PHE A 515 -3.24 -24.02 12.21
N TYR A 516 -3.78 -22.96 12.80
CA TYR A 516 -5.12 -22.49 12.47
C TYR A 516 -5.03 -21.44 11.38
N LEU A 517 -5.82 -21.64 10.33
CA LEU A 517 -5.98 -20.69 9.25
C LEU A 517 -7.44 -20.33 9.13
N ALA A 518 -7.73 -19.04 9.00
CA ALA A 518 -9.03 -18.60 8.56
C ALA A 518 -8.94 -17.34 7.73
N ALA A 519 -9.91 -17.12 6.87
CA ALA A 519 -10.11 -15.86 6.20
C ALA A 519 -11.59 -15.60 5.99
N LEU A 520 -12.03 -14.38 6.29
CA LEU A 520 -13.30 -13.87 5.78
C LEU A 520 -13.01 -13.02 4.54
N LYS A 521 -13.85 -13.15 3.51
CA LYS A 521 -13.81 -12.26 2.36
C LYS A 521 -14.10 -10.82 2.77
N ASP A 522 -13.72 -9.89 1.90
CA ASP A 522 -14.32 -8.56 1.93
C ASP A 522 -15.83 -8.66 1.59
N PRO A 523 -16.75 -8.14 2.43
CA PRO A 523 -18.18 -8.13 2.11
C PRO A 523 -18.51 -7.52 0.75
N ASP A 524 -17.75 -6.50 0.33
CA ASP A 524 -17.93 -5.79 -0.94
C ASP A 524 -17.06 -6.35 -2.07
N GLY A 525 -16.17 -7.31 -1.76
CA GLY A 525 -15.22 -7.92 -2.69
C GLY A 525 -15.68 -9.27 -3.24
N ALA A 526 -14.75 -9.96 -3.91
CA ALA A 526 -15.01 -11.27 -4.48
C ALA A 526 -14.99 -12.37 -3.40
N ASN A 527 -15.54 -13.53 -3.71
CA ASN A 527 -15.39 -14.70 -2.83
C ASN A 527 -13.94 -15.22 -2.83
N LEU A 528 -13.60 -16.00 -1.81
CA LEU A 528 -12.28 -16.60 -1.65
C LEU A 528 -12.14 -17.87 -2.50
N ASP A 529 -11.04 -17.99 -3.23
CA ASP A 529 -10.59 -19.21 -3.93
C ASP A 529 -9.96 -20.18 -2.93
N ARG A 530 -8.88 -19.75 -2.26
CA ARG A 530 -8.07 -20.62 -1.40
C ARG A 530 -7.22 -19.87 -0.38
N ILE A 531 -6.74 -20.61 0.62
CA ILE A 531 -5.64 -20.20 1.50
C ILE A 531 -4.45 -21.15 1.26
N GLN A 532 -3.29 -20.54 1.01
CA GLN A 532 -2.00 -21.21 0.92
C GLN A 532 -1.16 -20.93 2.16
N ILE A 533 -0.29 -21.87 2.54
CA ILE A 533 0.87 -21.60 3.40
C ILE A 533 2.11 -21.57 2.53
N ILE A 534 2.90 -20.51 2.66
CA ILE A 534 4.24 -20.43 2.10
C ILE A 534 5.22 -20.68 3.25
N LYS A 535 5.94 -21.79 3.16
CA LYS A 535 6.99 -22.20 4.10
C LYS A 535 8.34 -21.89 3.50
N ASN A 536 9.17 -21.15 4.23
CA ASN A 536 10.59 -21.02 3.93
C ASN A 536 11.37 -21.71 5.04
N SER A 537 12.37 -22.51 4.69
CA SER A 537 13.23 -23.23 5.63
C SER A 537 14.69 -23.18 5.18
N ILE A 538 15.60 -23.35 6.12
CA ILE A 538 17.04 -23.43 5.86
C ILE A 538 17.52 -24.83 6.22
N ASP A 539 18.15 -25.52 5.27
CA ASP A 539 18.72 -26.83 5.52
C ASP A 539 20.06 -26.75 6.29
N LYS A 540 20.63 -27.90 6.62
CA LYS A 540 21.89 -27.99 7.39
C LYS A 540 23.11 -27.43 6.66
N ASP A 541 23.03 -27.33 5.33
CA ASP A 541 24.10 -26.79 4.48
C ASP A 541 23.92 -25.28 4.24
N GLY A 542 22.86 -24.68 4.81
CA GLY A 542 22.54 -23.27 4.67
C GLY A 542 21.79 -22.92 3.37
N ASN A 543 21.29 -23.92 2.64
CA ASN A 543 20.48 -23.69 1.46
C ASN A 543 19.05 -23.35 1.84
N ILE A 544 18.46 -22.45 1.05
CA ILE A 544 17.08 -22.02 1.17
C ILE A 544 16.18 -23.05 0.47
N SER A 545 15.18 -23.56 1.19
CA SER A 545 14.10 -24.37 0.64
C SER A 545 12.75 -23.67 0.85
N GLU A 546 11.93 -23.63 -0.20
CA GLU A 546 10.61 -23.03 -0.20
C GLU A 546 9.57 -24.04 -0.67
N VAL A 547 8.46 -24.14 0.06
CA VAL A 547 7.33 -25.01 -0.26
C VAL A 547 6.03 -24.23 -0.11
N ILE A 548 5.13 -24.40 -1.08
CA ILE A 548 3.79 -23.81 -1.07
C ILE A 548 2.78 -24.94 -0.88
N HIS A 549 1.97 -24.84 0.17
CA HIS A 549 0.89 -25.78 0.45
C HIS A 549 -0.45 -25.11 0.19
N ASN A 550 -1.28 -25.65 -0.69
CA ASN A 550 -2.70 -25.36 -0.71
C ASN A 550 -3.33 -26.05 0.52
N VAL A 551 -3.90 -25.29 1.46
CA VAL A 551 -4.34 -25.83 2.76
C VAL A 551 -5.85 -25.98 2.85
N VAL A 552 -6.59 -25.00 2.33
CA VAL A 552 -8.06 -25.03 2.29
C VAL A 552 -8.53 -24.18 1.12
N TRP A 553 -9.56 -24.66 0.42
CA TRP A 553 -10.05 -24.03 -0.80
C TRP A 553 -11.55 -24.29 -0.98
N SER A 554 -12.16 -23.50 -1.84
CA SER A 554 -13.59 -23.52 -2.11
C SER A 554 -14.02 -24.60 -3.10
N ASP A 555 -15.34 -24.84 -3.14
CA ASP A 555 -16.05 -25.60 -4.19
C ASP A 555 -15.66 -27.07 -4.32
N GLY A 556 -15.12 -27.68 -3.25
CA GLY A 556 -14.90 -29.14 -3.18
C GLY A 556 -14.00 -29.70 -4.28
N ARG A 557 -13.10 -28.87 -4.83
CA ARG A 557 -12.13 -29.30 -5.86
C ARG A 557 -11.19 -30.35 -5.28
N GLU A 558 -10.74 -31.27 -6.12
CA GLU A 558 -9.72 -32.26 -5.77
C GLU A 558 -8.38 -31.89 -6.40
N LEU A 559 -7.29 -32.21 -5.70
CA LEU A 559 -5.95 -32.09 -6.26
C LEU A 559 -5.77 -33.09 -7.41
N THR A 560 -5.02 -32.69 -8.43
CA THR A 560 -4.60 -33.61 -9.49
C THR A 560 -3.56 -34.61 -8.97
N SER A 561 -3.23 -35.62 -9.78
CA SER A 561 -2.14 -36.58 -9.47
C SER A 561 -0.82 -35.91 -9.15
N ASP A 562 -0.59 -34.72 -9.70
CA ASP A 562 0.64 -33.95 -9.55
C ASP A 562 0.54 -32.92 -8.41
N SER A 563 -0.44 -33.09 -7.51
CA SER A 563 -0.71 -32.20 -6.37
C SER A 563 -1.07 -30.75 -6.75
N MET A 564 -1.51 -30.51 -7.99
CA MET A 564 -1.97 -29.20 -8.44
C MET A 564 -3.45 -29.02 -8.13
N LEU A 565 -3.84 -27.81 -7.70
CA LEU A 565 -5.24 -27.45 -7.52
C LEU A 565 -5.79 -26.86 -8.84
N PRO A 566 -6.82 -27.47 -9.46
CA PRO A 566 -7.42 -26.91 -10.66
C PRO A 566 -7.98 -25.50 -10.44
N ALA A 567 -7.87 -24.65 -11.46
CA ALA A 567 -8.45 -23.32 -11.45
C ALA A 567 -9.96 -23.39 -11.19
N LEU A 568 -10.46 -22.47 -10.36
CA LEU A 568 -11.88 -22.34 -10.10
C LEU A 568 -12.60 -21.88 -11.38
N LYS A 569 -13.84 -22.34 -11.57
CA LYS A 569 -14.68 -21.83 -12.65
C LYS A 569 -14.87 -20.32 -12.49
N SER A 570 -14.57 -19.56 -13.55
CA SER A 570 -14.72 -18.11 -13.57
C SER A 570 -16.13 -17.70 -14.02
N THR A 571 -16.65 -16.65 -13.42
CA THR A 571 -17.90 -15.96 -13.81
C THR A 571 -17.61 -14.60 -14.48
N LEU A 572 -16.36 -14.37 -14.84
CA LEU A 572 -15.88 -13.08 -15.30
C LEU A 572 -16.34 -12.78 -16.72
N GLU A 573 -16.83 -11.57 -16.93
CA GLU A 573 -17.32 -11.06 -18.21
C GLU A 573 -16.56 -9.79 -18.60
N LEU A 574 -15.53 -9.95 -19.45
CA LEU A 574 -14.64 -8.87 -19.86
C LEU A 574 -15.33 -7.73 -20.59
N THR A 575 -16.36 -8.03 -21.38
CA THR A 575 -17.10 -7.04 -22.19
C THR A 575 -17.88 -6.04 -21.34
N SER A 576 -18.29 -6.47 -20.15
CA SER A 576 -19.04 -5.65 -19.19
C SER A 576 -18.21 -5.26 -17.96
N ALA A 577 -16.95 -5.71 -17.88
CA ALA A 577 -16.12 -5.64 -16.68
C ALA A 577 -16.90 -6.08 -15.42
N SER A 578 -17.53 -7.26 -15.48
CA SER A 578 -18.33 -7.78 -14.37
C SER A 578 -17.96 -9.21 -13.98
N TYR A 579 -18.42 -9.62 -12.80
CA TYR A 579 -18.27 -10.97 -12.27
C TYR A 579 -19.40 -11.25 -11.26
N THR A 580 -19.56 -12.50 -10.84
CA THR A 580 -20.51 -12.89 -9.79
C THR A 580 -19.85 -13.76 -8.73
N ASN A 581 -20.38 -13.72 -7.52
CA ASN A 581 -19.91 -14.56 -6.41
C ASN A 581 -20.61 -15.95 -6.40
N GLN A 582 -20.85 -16.53 -7.58
CA GLN A 582 -21.49 -17.85 -7.72
C GLN A 582 -20.59 -18.98 -7.19
N PHE A 583 -19.27 -18.85 -7.39
CA PHE A 583 -18.24 -19.76 -6.88
C PHE A 583 -17.40 -19.06 -5.81
N GLY A 584 -16.53 -19.81 -5.15
CA GLY A 584 -15.72 -19.32 -4.05
C GLY A 584 -16.45 -19.40 -2.72
N ALA A 585 -15.72 -19.16 -1.63
CA ALA A 585 -16.26 -19.19 -0.28
C ALA A 585 -16.28 -17.78 0.36
N THR A 586 -17.25 -17.52 1.23
CA THR A 586 -17.27 -16.29 2.04
C THR A 586 -16.35 -16.39 3.26
N VAL A 587 -16.12 -17.62 3.74
CA VAL A 587 -15.20 -17.96 4.82
C VAL A 587 -14.46 -19.24 4.43
N LEU A 588 -13.14 -19.23 4.59
CA LEU A 588 -12.31 -20.44 4.56
C LEU A 588 -11.70 -20.62 5.96
N MET A 589 -11.66 -21.86 6.45
CA MET A 589 -11.12 -22.18 7.75
C MET A 589 -10.52 -23.59 7.76
N SER A 590 -9.37 -23.77 8.38
CA SER A 590 -8.73 -25.07 8.51
C SER A 590 -7.80 -25.15 9.72
N ARG A 591 -7.60 -26.38 10.19
CA ARG A 591 -6.54 -26.79 11.10
C ARG A 591 -5.60 -27.70 10.32
N TRP A 592 -4.34 -27.30 10.19
CA TRP A 592 -3.36 -27.97 9.32
C TRP A 592 -2.08 -28.27 10.09
N GLN A 593 -1.35 -29.30 9.67
CA GLN A 593 0.01 -29.57 10.14
C GLN A 593 0.95 -29.59 8.96
N ASP A 594 2.16 -29.08 9.18
CA ASP A 594 3.25 -29.19 8.22
C ASP A 594 3.71 -30.64 8.14
N PRO A 595 3.48 -31.35 7.02
CA PRO A 595 3.86 -32.75 6.87
C PRO A 595 5.38 -32.93 6.79
N ASP A 596 6.09 -31.86 6.41
CA ASP A 596 7.55 -31.84 6.19
C ASP A 596 8.27 -31.07 7.30
N PHE A 597 7.66 -30.97 8.49
CA PHE A 597 8.25 -30.26 9.62
C PHE A 597 9.49 -31.01 10.14
N ASP A 598 10.62 -30.32 10.19
CA ASP A 598 11.83 -30.79 10.85
C ASP A 598 12.11 -29.90 12.08
N PRO A 599 12.04 -30.44 13.32
CA PRO A 599 12.32 -29.67 14.53
C PRO A 599 13.76 -29.14 14.60
N GLN A 600 14.69 -29.63 13.77
CA GLN A 600 16.08 -29.18 13.73
C GLN A 600 16.32 -28.00 12.78
N LEU A 601 15.37 -27.67 11.90
CA LEU A 601 15.57 -26.66 10.86
C LEU A 601 14.80 -25.38 11.16
N PRO A 602 15.42 -24.19 11.07
CA PRO A 602 14.69 -22.93 11.10
C PRO A 602 13.67 -22.86 9.98
N ALA A 603 12.48 -22.37 10.31
CA ALA A 603 11.40 -22.22 9.33
C ALA A 603 10.59 -20.94 9.58
N SER A 604 9.85 -20.51 8.56
CA SER A 604 8.91 -19.40 8.64
C SER A 604 7.70 -19.70 7.76
N TYR A 605 6.53 -19.35 8.27
CA TYR A 605 5.24 -19.70 7.68
C TYR A 605 4.38 -18.45 7.59
N TYR A 606 3.93 -18.08 6.40
CA TYR A 606 2.86 -17.10 6.26
C TYR A 606 1.75 -17.65 5.39
N ALA A 607 0.52 -17.17 5.65
CA ALA A 607 -0.63 -17.52 4.85
C ALA A 607 -0.85 -16.48 3.74
N ARG A 608 -1.16 -16.97 2.54
CA ARG A 608 -1.64 -16.17 1.41
C ARG A 608 -3.07 -16.57 1.09
N VAL A 609 -3.98 -15.61 1.19
CA VAL A 609 -5.41 -15.79 0.85
C VAL A 609 -5.62 -15.25 -0.56
N ILE A 610 -6.32 -16.00 -1.41
CA ILE A 610 -6.56 -15.64 -2.81
C ILE A 610 -8.08 -15.51 -3.04
N GLU A 611 -8.51 -14.43 -3.67
CA GLU A 611 -9.88 -14.25 -4.19
C GLU A 611 -10.06 -14.93 -5.56
N ILE A 612 -11.32 -15.14 -5.94
CA ILE A 612 -11.66 -15.51 -7.32
C ILE A 612 -11.23 -14.39 -8.30
N PRO A 613 -11.01 -14.70 -9.59
CA PRO A 613 -10.65 -13.68 -10.58
C PRO A 613 -11.71 -12.59 -10.74
N THR A 614 -11.27 -11.34 -10.76
CA THR A 614 -12.08 -10.14 -11.05
C THR A 614 -11.46 -9.32 -12.19
N PRO A 615 -12.19 -8.39 -12.81
CA PRO A 615 -11.60 -7.47 -13.79
C PRO A 615 -10.57 -6.56 -13.14
N ARG A 616 -9.43 -6.34 -13.82
CA ARG A 616 -8.43 -5.34 -13.43
C ARG A 616 -8.90 -3.93 -13.79
N TRP A 617 -8.38 -2.88 -13.17
CA TRP A 617 -8.76 -1.48 -13.39
C TRP A 617 -8.63 -1.06 -14.84
N THR A 618 -7.64 -1.60 -15.56
CA THR A 618 -7.45 -1.35 -17.00
C THR A 618 -8.63 -1.85 -17.84
N THR A 619 -9.28 -2.93 -17.40
CA THR A 619 -10.51 -3.48 -18.00
C THR A 619 -11.71 -2.60 -17.66
N TYR A 620 -11.86 -2.18 -16.40
CA TYR A 620 -12.91 -1.23 -15.99
C TYR A 620 -12.81 0.10 -16.75
N ASP A 621 -11.62 0.68 -16.84
CA ASP A 621 -11.37 1.96 -17.50
C ASP A 621 -11.62 1.86 -19.02
N ALA A 622 -11.30 0.73 -19.65
CA ALA A 622 -11.59 0.47 -21.06
C ALA A 622 -13.09 0.35 -21.34
N VAL A 623 -13.82 -0.45 -20.56
CA VAL A 623 -15.28 -0.62 -20.71
C VAL A 623 -16.01 0.70 -20.45
N LYS A 624 -15.64 1.43 -19.39
CA LYS A 624 -16.23 2.73 -19.03
C LYS A 624 -16.11 3.78 -20.14
N HIS A 625 -15.03 3.74 -20.92
CA HIS A 625 -14.76 4.71 -21.99
C HIS A 625 -15.00 4.14 -23.40
N ASN A 626 -15.57 2.94 -23.52
CA ASN A 626 -15.81 2.26 -24.80
C ASN A 626 -14.54 2.16 -25.67
N LEU A 627 -13.43 1.76 -25.04
CA LEU A 627 -12.12 1.57 -25.67
C LEU A 627 -11.75 0.07 -25.69
N PRO A 628 -10.86 -0.35 -26.61
CA PRO A 628 -10.34 -1.72 -26.59
C PRO A 628 -9.54 -2.01 -25.31
N LEU A 629 -9.57 -3.28 -24.89
CA LEU A 629 -8.66 -3.77 -23.85
C LEU A 629 -7.21 -3.59 -24.29
N LEU A 630 -6.32 -3.35 -23.33
CA LEU A 630 -4.88 -3.27 -23.59
C LEU A 630 -4.32 -4.69 -23.76
N GLU A 631 -3.44 -4.90 -24.72
CA GLU A 631 -2.90 -6.24 -25.04
C GLU A 631 -1.67 -6.62 -24.20
N ASP A 632 -1.03 -5.65 -23.56
CA ASP A 632 0.26 -5.80 -22.87
C ASP A 632 0.17 -5.74 -21.34
N VAL A 633 -1.05 -5.81 -20.80
CA VAL A 633 -1.32 -5.91 -19.36
C VAL A 633 -2.44 -6.93 -19.11
N PRO A 634 -2.46 -7.61 -17.95
CA PRO A 634 -3.54 -8.53 -17.61
C PRO A 634 -4.92 -7.86 -17.64
N HIS A 635 -5.93 -8.58 -18.11
CA HIS A 635 -7.32 -8.11 -18.11
C HIS A 635 -8.04 -8.42 -16.80
N THR A 636 -7.48 -9.34 -16.02
CA THR A 636 -8.05 -9.87 -14.79
C THR A 636 -7.02 -9.81 -13.67
N ILE A 637 -7.49 -9.80 -12.44
CA ILE A 637 -6.68 -9.81 -11.22
C ILE A 637 -7.26 -10.81 -10.23
N GLN A 638 -6.39 -11.43 -9.42
CA GLN A 638 -6.79 -12.20 -8.25
C GLN A 638 -6.21 -11.52 -7.01
N GLU A 639 -7.05 -10.69 -6.41
CA GLU A 639 -6.78 -9.98 -5.19
C GLU A 639 -6.48 -10.94 -4.05
N ARG A 640 -5.70 -10.48 -3.07
CA ARG A 640 -5.10 -11.36 -2.07
C ARG A 640 -4.77 -10.64 -0.77
N ALA A 641 -4.52 -11.46 0.25
CA ALA A 641 -3.99 -11.01 1.53
C ALA A 641 -2.80 -11.86 1.97
N TRP A 642 -1.86 -11.26 2.69
CA TRP A 642 -0.69 -11.91 3.24
C TRP A 642 -0.62 -11.66 4.74
N THR A 643 -0.64 -12.72 5.55
CA THR A 643 -0.39 -12.59 6.99
C THR A 643 1.09 -12.35 7.25
N SER A 644 1.44 -11.68 8.35
CA SER A 644 2.82 -11.74 8.83
C SER A 644 3.29 -13.18 9.08
N PRO A 645 4.59 -13.49 8.91
CA PRO A 645 5.10 -14.83 9.17
C PRO A 645 5.03 -15.22 10.65
N ILE A 646 4.70 -16.47 10.94
CA ILE A 646 5.08 -17.14 12.18
C ILE A 646 6.46 -17.75 11.96
N TRP A 647 7.38 -17.45 12.88
CA TRP A 647 8.77 -17.93 12.83
C TRP A 647 8.94 -19.18 13.70
N TYR A 648 9.76 -20.12 13.28
CA TYR A 648 10.21 -21.24 14.07
C TYR A 648 11.72 -21.18 14.26
N GLU A 649 12.13 -21.09 15.52
CA GLU A 649 13.53 -21.09 15.93
C GLU A 649 13.85 -22.43 16.63
N PRO A 650 14.66 -23.31 16.00
CA PRO A 650 15.21 -24.46 16.68
C PRO A 650 16.18 -24.02 17.78
N ASN A 651 16.46 -24.93 18.71
CA ASN A 651 17.35 -24.70 19.84
C ASN A 651 18.80 -24.40 19.47
#